data_AF-A0A1V5AE03-F1
#
_entry.id   AF-A0A1V5AE03-F1
#
_cell.length_a   1.000
_cell.length_b   1.000
_cell.length_c   1.000
_cell.angle_alpha   90.00
_cell.angle_beta   90.00
_cell.angle_gamma   90.00
#
_symmetry.space_group_name_H-M   'P 1'
#
loop_
_entity.id
_entity.type
_entity.pdbx_description
1 polymer ?
#
loop_
_entity_poly.entity_id
_entity_poly.type
_entity_poly.pdbx_seq_one_letter_code
_entity_poly.pdbx_strand_id
1 'polypeptide(L)'
;MTDTDLTFISRAANQAFRSWGLDGTASPEEIARLVSDGTAYWEQALSDGTHIALIRLFSPVVHREEIFLGSVLLNDFFSKALIRAVEHGNQGQMALLANDLDSYYYLYHGRASLKSIRDLFLKEISSSLPELYFDDEDPGRGIYGDISRMLTFYKSNIEPYPAFSVPRVLLPQLLQKANEALRRLASDEETNINVVFAVLSFFYARNGAEMQSVHAFLKRSMDEGLLPADKIRAVFALGQDDDFEKKTFMERKKGAVLDRPRLQEVVEEFLVRAETDIVQGQVDSLAPNLAEKMPDLSLDQIARTLQRGVHLGFLSMGGRGKEAEKSCKLPCRFCGSDAAIIQEKNITAGFGAGRFCNQSSKRMPFEDALCGRCGISSYLVTKLLGMHNAKPQPKSKDYPVSKQYNIVFHYGRHNQAEILKLRDTVDDIFDLIGEFRRKAVEEKRPFSLEYMKEEIHIRAAERQINEKGLPTPEEALAALIAEDESIPGLDMLSQMPQEERAQVLALGSGDYRLLVFILPRLQPGREEALDFVNHRLSRSRLAAFTLLALLRRLCGCDGPYYFQSVPTLRPGGFDPDTFYVQGKAENAGEVIRHYSAIVNFARKVSKYRDGHSLVADWILLAEKLEDDPLGTFSDVLRDSPLRAGDDLREVKYRRLSKEFVKGTGMIDGIEYLKMFEKLYHF
;
A
#
# COMPACT_ATOMS: atom_id res chain seq x y z
N MET A 1 15.84 -21.92 -28.12
CA MET A 1 16.07 -20.66 -27.40
C MET A 1 14.99 -19.71 -27.86
N THR A 2 13.97 -19.52 -27.05
CA THR A 2 12.73 -18.81 -27.37
C THR A 2 12.96 -17.30 -27.31
N ASP A 3 12.71 -16.64 -28.43
CA ASP A 3 13.02 -15.24 -28.76
C ASP A 3 11.97 -14.24 -28.22
N THR A 4 11.23 -14.62 -27.16
CA THR A 4 9.94 -13.99 -26.81
C THR A 4 9.94 -13.10 -25.57
N ASP A 5 10.96 -13.17 -24.70
CA ASP A 5 10.79 -12.71 -23.31
C ASP A 5 10.63 -11.20 -23.14
N LEU A 6 10.96 -10.33 -24.10
CA LEU A 6 10.91 -8.87 -23.90
C LEU A 6 10.48 -8.06 -25.14
N THR A 7 9.61 -8.64 -25.97
CA THR A 7 9.12 -7.99 -27.21
C THR A 7 8.42 -6.64 -26.98
N PHE A 8 7.96 -6.35 -25.76
CA PHE A 8 7.40 -5.03 -25.43
C PHE A 8 8.46 -3.92 -25.44
N ILE A 9 9.72 -4.23 -25.12
CA ILE A 9 10.81 -3.25 -25.10
C ILE A 9 11.16 -2.81 -26.53
N SER A 10 11.25 -3.76 -27.48
CA SER A 10 11.48 -3.44 -28.88
C SER A 10 10.30 -2.63 -29.47
N ARG A 11 9.06 -2.95 -29.09
CA ARG A 11 7.89 -2.14 -29.47
C ARG A 11 7.97 -0.72 -28.92
N ALA A 12 8.32 -0.55 -27.65
CA ALA A 12 8.48 0.77 -27.02
C ALA A 12 9.59 1.59 -27.69
N ALA A 13 10.73 0.96 -27.99
CA ALA A 13 11.83 1.62 -28.70
C ALA A 13 11.43 2.04 -30.12
N ASN A 14 10.75 1.17 -30.87
CA ASN A 14 10.23 1.47 -32.20
C ASN A 14 9.19 2.61 -32.17
N GLN A 15 8.31 2.63 -31.17
CA GLN A 15 7.34 3.72 -30.99
C GLN A 15 8.05 5.05 -30.70
N ALA A 16 9.07 5.04 -29.85
CA ALA A 16 9.87 6.23 -29.56
C ALA A 16 10.58 6.75 -30.82
N PHE A 17 11.28 5.88 -31.57
CA PHE A 17 11.93 6.27 -32.83
C PHE A 17 10.95 6.88 -33.84
N ARG A 18 9.78 6.26 -34.04
CA ARG A 18 8.72 6.80 -34.89
C ARG A 18 8.26 8.17 -34.45
N SER A 19 8.00 8.34 -33.15
CA SER A 19 7.53 9.60 -32.58
C SER A 19 8.53 10.75 -32.73
N TRP A 20 9.82 10.42 -32.85
CA TRP A 20 10.91 11.39 -33.01
C TRP A 20 11.37 11.55 -34.47
N GLY A 21 10.76 10.81 -35.41
CA GLY A 21 11.15 10.83 -36.82
C GLY A 21 12.51 10.19 -37.10
N LEU A 22 12.94 9.23 -36.27
CA LEU A 22 14.23 8.56 -36.32
C LEU A 22 14.14 7.10 -36.78
N ASP A 23 13.13 6.77 -37.59
CA ASP A 23 12.92 5.42 -38.11
C ASP A 23 14.18 4.87 -38.82
N GLY A 24 14.58 3.66 -38.44
CA GLY A 24 15.74 2.98 -39.02
C GLY A 24 17.11 3.48 -38.52
N THR A 25 17.15 4.42 -37.57
CA THR A 25 18.42 4.97 -37.06
C THR A 25 19.16 3.99 -36.14
N ALA A 26 18.43 3.16 -35.40
CA ALA A 26 18.95 2.06 -34.59
C ALA A 26 17.94 0.90 -34.59
N SER A 27 18.41 -0.33 -34.35
CA SER A 27 17.55 -1.52 -34.28
C SER A 27 16.80 -1.58 -32.95
N PRO A 28 15.45 -1.61 -32.94
CA PRO A 28 14.68 -1.81 -31.71
C PRO A 28 15.00 -3.13 -30.99
N GLU A 29 15.36 -4.18 -31.73
CA GLU A 29 15.77 -5.49 -31.22
C GLU A 29 17.12 -5.40 -30.50
N GLU A 30 18.06 -4.63 -31.04
CA GLU A 30 19.34 -4.34 -30.37
C GLU A 30 19.12 -3.59 -29.06
N ILE A 31 18.24 -2.58 -29.05
CA ILE A 31 17.88 -1.86 -27.82
C ILE A 31 17.28 -2.81 -26.79
N ALA A 32 16.36 -3.69 -27.19
CA ALA A 32 15.78 -4.68 -26.30
C ALA A 32 16.84 -5.60 -25.69
N ARG A 33 17.77 -6.13 -26.50
CA ARG A 33 18.89 -6.96 -26.03
C ARG A 33 19.75 -6.21 -25.01
N LEU A 34 20.10 -4.96 -25.28
CA LEU A 34 20.91 -4.14 -24.37
C LEU A 34 20.22 -3.96 -23.01
N VAL A 35 18.89 -3.79 -22.99
CA VAL A 35 18.11 -3.71 -21.75
C VAL A 35 18.14 -5.05 -20.99
N SER A 36 17.91 -6.17 -21.69
CA SER A 36 17.95 -7.52 -21.11
C SER A 36 19.30 -7.85 -20.48
N ASP A 37 20.40 -7.41 -21.12
CA ASP A 37 21.78 -7.59 -20.65
C ASP A 37 22.12 -6.67 -19.46
N GLY A 38 21.21 -5.76 -19.11
CA GLY A 38 21.40 -4.80 -18.03
C GLY A 38 22.40 -3.69 -18.37
N THR A 39 22.49 -3.31 -19.63
CA THR A 39 23.42 -2.28 -20.10
C THR A 39 23.19 -0.97 -19.36
N ALA A 40 24.24 -0.44 -18.74
CA ALA A 40 24.13 0.82 -18.02
C ALA A 40 23.99 2.01 -18.97
N TYR A 41 24.79 2.04 -20.05
CA TYR A 41 24.81 3.12 -21.01
C TYR A 41 25.24 2.61 -22.39
N TRP A 42 24.57 3.10 -23.43
CA TRP A 42 24.95 2.92 -24.84
C TRP A 42 24.61 4.20 -25.60
N GLU A 43 25.40 4.56 -26.62
CA GLU A 43 25.22 5.80 -27.38
C GLU A 43 25.60 5.60 -28.85
N GLN A 44 24.85 6.27 -29.74
CA GLN A 44 25.14 6.38 -31.16
C GLN A 44 24.99 7.83 -31.62
N ALA A 45 26.06 8.40 -32.15
CA ALA A 45 26.05 9.74 -32.73
C ALA A 45 25.30 9.78 -34.07
N LEU A 46 24.59 10.87 -34.31
CA LEU A 46 23.86 11.16 -35.55
C LEU A 46 24.58 12.23 -36.39
N SER A 47 24.25 12.29 -37.67
CA SER A 47 24.88 13.20 -38.63
C SER A 47 24.61 14.68 -38.37
N ASP A 48 23.54 15.01 -37.64
CA ASP A 48 23.12 16.37 -37.28
C ASP A 48 23.77 16.90 -35.98
N GLY A 49 24.70 16.12 -35.42
CA GLY A 49 25.39 16.42 -34.16
C GLY A 49 24.57 16.12 -32.90
N THR A 50 23.39 15.51 -33.03
CA THR A 50 22.67 14.88 -31.91
C THR A 50 23.14 13.45 -31.72
N HIS A 51 22.67 12.79 -30.67
CA HIS A 51 22.89 11.36 -30.45
C HIS A 51 21.64 10.70 -29.89
N ILE A 52 21.58 9.40 -30.07
CA ILE A 52 20.64 8.50 -29.39
C ILE A 52 21.40 7.80 -28.28
N ALA A 53 20.83 7.73 -27.08
CA ALA A 53 21.42 6.96 -25.99
C ALA A 53 20.39 6.06 -25.30
N LEU A 54 20.84 4.87 -24.89
CA LEU A 54 20.18 4.05 -23.87
C LEU A 54 20.81 4.40 -22.53
N ILE A 55 19.99 4.83 -21.57
CA ILE A 55 20.44 5.25 -20.24
C ILE A 55 19.71 4.43 -19.20
N ARG A 56 20.44 3.76 -18.30
CA ARG A 56 19.85 3.10 -17.13
C ARG A 56 19.91 4.00 -15.90
N LEU A 57 18.78 4.28 -15.28
CA LEU A 57 18.71 4.78 -13.91
C LEU A 57 18.61 3.58 -12.97
N PHE A 58 19.66 3.32 -12.20
CA PHE A 58 19.67 2.29 -11.16
C PHE A 58 19.56 2.94 -9.78
N SER A 59 18.61 2.49 -8.97
CA SER A 59 18.32 3.01 -7.64
C SER A 59 17.88 1.86 -6.74
N PRO A 60 18.69 1.45 -5.74
CA PRO A 60 18.45 0.22 -5.00
C PRO A 60 17.20 0.30 -4.10
N VAL A 61 16.36 -0.74 -4.17
CA VAL A 61 15.21 -0.94 -3.30
C VAL A 61 15.62 -1.63 -2.01
N VAL A 62 15.03 -1.17 -0.90
CA VAL A 62 15.25 -1.81 0.41
C VAL A 62 14.16 -2.83 0.68
N HIS A 63 14.51 -4.12 0.73
CA HIS A 63 13.59 -5.24 0.96
C HIS A 63 13.17 -5.43 2.43
N ARG A 64 12.91 -4.33 3.14
CA ARG A 64 12.36 -4.31 4.49
C ARG A 64 10.88 -3.95 4.38
N GLU A 65 10.00 -4.79 4.93
CA GLU A 65 8.54 -4.65 4.79
C GLU A 65 8.05 -3.23 5.15
N GLU A 66 8.66 -2.62 6.16
CA GLU A 66 8.31 -1.30 6.70
C GLU A 66 8.50 -0.15 5.68
N ILE A 67 9.44 -0.30 4.74
CA ILE A 67 9.82 0.77 3.81
C ILE A 67 9.93 0.32 2.35
N PHE A 68 9.69 -0.96 2.06
CA PHE A 68 9.85 -1.55 0.73
C PHE A 68 9.00 -0.82 -0.30
N LEU A 69 7.70 -0.67 -0.03
CA LEU A 69 6.80 0.04 -0.92
C LEU A 69 7.25 1.50 -1.11
N GLY A 70 7.62 2.21 -0.05
CA GLY A 70 8.06 3.61 -0.16
C GLY A 70 9.39 3.76 -0.88
N SER A 71 10.24 2.75 -0.87
CA SER A 71 11.45 2.71 -1.69
C SER A 71 11.11 2.51 -3.17
N VAL A 72 10.08 1.74 -3.49
CA VAL A 72 9.55 1.58 -4.85
C VAL A 72 8.91 2.89 -5.34
N LEU A 73 8.09 3.55 -4.51
CA LEU A 73 7.48 4.85 -4.86
C LEU A 73 8.54 5.93 -5.09
N LEU A 74 9.60 5.96 -4.26
CA LEU A 74 10.72 6.90 -4.46
C LEU A 74 11.45 6.66 -5.78
N ASN A 75 11.59 5.40 -6.19
CA ASN A 75 12.23 5.07 -7.47
C ASN A 75 11.38 5.50 -8.66
N ASP A 76 10.06 5.36 -8.57
CA ASP A 76 9.18 5.87 -9.61
C ASP A 76 9.22 7.40 -9.70
N PHE A 77 9.19 8.10 -8.56
CA PHE A 77 9.41 9.54 -8.51
C PHE A 77 10.72 9.96 -9.20
N PHE A 78 11.83 9.27 -8.90
CA PHE A 78 13.12 9.51 -9.56
C PHE A 78 13.05 9.27 -11.06
N SER A 79 12.36 8.22 -11.49
CA SER A 79 12.17 7.92 -12.90
C SER A 79 11.45 9.04 -13.63
N LYS A 80 10.35 9.53 -13.07
CA LYS A 80 9.55 10.64 -13.63
C LYS A 80 10.30 11.96 -13.58
N ALA A 81 11.02 12.23 -12.51
CA ALA A 81 11.86 13.42 -12.38
C ALA A 81 12.97 13.45 -13.44
N LEU A 82 13.55 12.31 -13.81
CA LEU A 82 14.58 12.28 -14.87
C LEU A 82 14.03 12.71 -16.24
N ILE A 83 12.84 12.23 -16.61
CA ILE A 83 12.16 12.62 -17.86
C ILE A 83 11.89 14.14 -17.84
N ARG A 84 11.28 14.65 -16.77
CA ARG A 84 11.00 16.08 -16.62
C ARG A 84 12.26 16.93 -16.67
N ALA A 85 13.36 16.49 -16.06
CA ALA A 85 14.63 17.21 -16.07
C ALA A 85 15.17 17.43 -17.49
N VAL A 86 14.99 16.45 -18.39
CA VAL A 86 15.40 16.54 -19.79
C VAL A 86 14.46 17.44 -20.58
N GLU A 87 13.16 17.25 -20.41
CA GLU A 87 12.11 17.99 -21.13
C GLU A 87 12.07 19.47 -20.72
N HIS A 88 11.96 19.78 -19.42
CA HIS A 88 11.98 21.17 -18.91
C HIS A 88 13.34 21.85 -19.15
N GLY A 89 14.43 21.08 -19.18
CA GLY A 89 15.75 21.57 -19.51
C GLY A 89 15.96 21.87 -21.00
N ASN A 90 14.96 21.61 -21.85
CA ASN A 90 15.05 21.67 -23.31
C ASN A 90 16.30 20.94 -23.85
N GLN A 91 16.67 19.82 -23.22
CA GLN A 91 17.89 19.07 -23.54
C GLN A 91 17.67 17.96 -24.57
N GLY A 92 16.42 17.68 -24.94
CA GLY A 92 16.09 16.63 -25.88
C GLY A 92 14.77 15.96 -25.52
N GLN A 93 14.60 14.74 -26.02
CA GLN A 93 13.44 13.89 -25.76
C GLN A 93 13.90 12.65 -25.00
N MET A 94 13.07 12.16 -24.08
CA MET A 94 13.36 10.98 -23.30
C MET A 94 12.11 10.12 -23.15
N ALA A 95 12.22 8.83 -23.43
CA ALA A 95 11.15 7.86 -23.27
C ALA A 95 11.60 6.71 -22.38
N LEU A 96 10.83 6.40 -21.34
CA LEU A 96 11.02 5.17 -20.58
C LEU A 96 10.60 3.99 -21.45
N LEU A 97 11.48 3.02 -21.62
CA LEU A 97 11.23 1.80 -22.38
C LEU A 97 10.69 0.67 -21.51
N ALA A 98 11.30 0.49 -20.34
CA ALA A 98 11.00 -0.58 -19.40
C ALA A 98 11.58 -0.25 -18.02
N ASN A 99 11.02 -0.83 -16.98
CA ASN A 99 11.58 -0.81 -15.64
C ASN A 99 11.25 -2.08 -14.87
N ASP A 100 12.15 -2.49 -13.97
CA ASP A 100 11.81 -3.32 -12.81
C ASP A 100 11.65 -2.42 -11.57
N LEU A 101 11.99 -2.91 -10.37
CA LEU A 101 11.95 -2.10 -9.14
C LEU A 101 13.21 -1.24 -8.93
N ASP A 102 14.37 -1.69 -9.41
CA ASP A 102 15.67 -1.06 -9.17
C ASP A 102 16.18 -0.30 -10.40
N SER A 103 15.82 -0.75 -11.60
CA SER A 103 16.39 -0.33 -12.87
C SER A 103 15.32 0.18 -13.81
N TYR A 104 15.51 1.41 -14.29
CA TYR A 104 14.66 2.05 -15.29
C TYR A 104 15.51 2.35 -16.53
N TYR A 105 15.04 1.96 -17.71
CA TYR A 105 15.77 2.09 -18.95
C TYR A 105 15.09 3.12 -19.85
N TYR A 106 15.85 4.13 -20.26
CA TYR A 106 15.38 5.22 -21.09
C TYR A 106 16.07 5.22 -22.43
N LEU A 107 15.30 5.50 -23.47
CA LEU A 107 15.85 6.00 -24.71
C LEU A 107 15.89 7.53 -24.62
N TYR A 108 16.99 8.12 -25.05
CA TYR A 108 17.21 9.56 -25.11
C TYR A 108 17.60 9.97 -26.52
N HIS A 109 17.11 11.11 -26.97
CA HIS A 109 17.54 11.79 -28.20
C HIS A 109 17.82 13.26 -27.92
N GLY A 110 19.03 13.72 -28.23
CA GLY A 110 19.39 15.13 -28.11
C GLY A 110 20.89 15.41 -28.17
N ARG A 111 21.32 16.55 -27.62
CA ARG A 111 22.73 17.01 -27.64
C ARG A 111 23.39 17.01 -26.27
N ALA A 112 22.62 16.81 -25.20
CA ALA A 112 23.12 16.94 -23.84
C ALA A 112 23.98 15.73 -23.48
N SER A 113 25.14 15.98 -22.88
CA SER A 113 25.95 14.90 -22.33
C SER A 113 25.24 14.24 -21.14
N LEU A 114 25.57 12.98 -20.85
CA LEU A 114 25.09 12.28 -19.66
C LEU A 114 25.35 13.07 -18.35
N LYS A 115 26.46 13.81 -18.28
CA LYS A 115 26.79 14.67 -17.14
C LYS A 115 25.84 15.87 -17.04
N SER A 116 25.47 16.48 -18.17
CA SER A 116 24.50 17.58 -18.20
C SER A 116 23.11 17.11 -17.76
N ILE A 117 22.68 15.94 -18.24
CA ILE A 117 21.41 15.30 -17.82
C ILE A 117 21.42 15.04 -16.32
N ARG A 118 22.51 14.50 -15.79
CA ARG A 118 22.71 14.27 -14.35
C ARG A 118 22.54 15.54 -13.52
N ASP A 119 23.16 16.63 -13.93
CA ASP A 119 23.14 17.89 -13.17
C ASP A 119 21.73 18.52 -13.16
N LEU A 120 21.00 18.43 -14.29
CA LEU A 120 19.59 18.82 -14.35
C LEU A 120 18.70 17.93 -13.49
N PHE A 121 18.94 16.62 -13.51
CA PHE A 121 18.19 15.67 -12.70
C PHE A 121 18.35 15.93 -11.19
N LEU A 122 19.55 16.28 -10.73
CA LEU A 122 19.76 16.70 -9.33
C LEU A 122 18.97 17.97 -8.98
N LYS A 123 18.97 18.95 -9.88
CA LYS A 123 18.20 20.19 -9.69
C LYS A 123 16.69 19.92 -9.63
N GLU A 124 16.18 19.11 -10.55
CA GLU A 124 14.77 18.72 -10.62
C GLU A 124 14.31 17.98 -9.36
N ILE A 125 15.11 17.05 -8.84
CA ILE A 125 14.80 16.37 -7.58
C ILE A 125 14.72 17.39 -6.45
N SER A 126 15.73 18.26 -6.30
CA SER A 126 15.78 19.26 -5.23
C SER A 126 14.57 20.20 -5.27
N SER A 127 14.20 20.70 -6.45
CA SER A 127 13.04 21.58 -6.62
C SER A 127 11.69 20.88 -6.42
N SER A 128 11.61 19.58 -6.72
CA SER A 128 10.37 18.80 -6.61
C SER A 128 10.14 18.17 -5.22
N LEU A 129 11.09 18.30 -4.29
CA LEU A 129 10.94 17.75 -2.94
C LEU A 129 9.68 18.24 -2.20
N PRO A 130 9.35 19.55 -2.18
CA PRO A 130 8.15 20.03 -1.48
C PRO A 130 6.87 19.32 -1.96
N GLU A 131 6.76 19.13 -3.27
CA GLU A 131 5.60 18.52 -3.92
C GLU A 131 5.52 17.02 -3.56
N LEU A 132 6.66 16.32 -3.59
CA LEU A 132 6.72 14.92 -3.15
C LEU A 132 6.18 14.74 -1.72
N TYR A 133 6.54 15.66 -0.81
CA TYR A 133 6.04 15.61 0.56
C TYR A 133 4.55 15.97 0.66
N PHE A 134 4.10 17.04 0.00
CA PHE A 134 2.85 17.72 0.39
C PHE A 134 1.76 17.83 -0.68
N ASP A 135 2.08 17.60 -1.96
CA ASP A 135 1.07 17.68 -3.01
C ASP A 135 0.14 16.47 -2.97
N ASP A 136 -1.02 16.66 -3.59
CA ASP A 136 -2.00 15.61 -3.84
C ASP A 136 -1.42 14.54 -4.79
N GLU A 137 -2.14 13.43 -4.92
CA GLU A 137 -1.75 12.32 -5.77
C GLU A 137 -1.64 12.74 -7.25
N ASP A 138 -0.43 12.62 -7.81
CA ASP A 138 -0.12 12.82 -9.22
C ASP A 138 0.80 11.67 -9.69
N PRO A 139 0.21 10.55 -10.16
CA PRO A 139 0.97 9.42 -10.67
C PRO A 139 1.83 9.76 -11.90
N GLY A 140 1.48 10.81 -12.65
CA GLY A 140 2.28 11.29 -13.77
C GLY A 140 3.64 11.82 -13.31
N ARG A 141 3.69 12.37 -12.10
CA ARG A 141 4.92 12.88 -11.47
C ARG A 141 5.61 11.87 -10.54
N GLY A 142 5.00 10.71 -10.30
CA GLY A 142 5.44 9.73 -9.31
C GLY A 142 5.11 10.13 -7.87
N ILE A 143 4.09 10.96 -7.68
CA ILE A 143 3.61 11.42 -6.36
C ILE A 143 2.35 10.61 -6.03
N TYR A 144 2.37 9.89 -4.91
CA TYR A 144 1.29 8.98 -4.53
C TYR A 144 0.78 9.27 -3.12
N GLY A 145 -0.51 9.02 -2.88
CA GLY A 145 -1.13 9.21 -1.58
C GLY A 145 -1.43 10.67 -1.23
N ASP A 146 -2.06 10.87 -0.07
CA ASP A 146 -2.51 12.16 0.43
C ASP A 146 -2.07 12.34 1.88
N ILE A 147 -1.52 13.52 2.20
CA ILE A 147 -1.10 13.91 3.55
C ILE A 147 -2.24 13.79 4.57
N SER A 148 -3.49 14.00 4.17
CA SER A 148 -4.67 13.89 5.02
C SER A 148 -4.79 12.50 5.68
N ARG A 149 -4.34 11.44 4.99
CA ARG A 149 -4.35 10.06 5.50
C ARG A 149 -3.43 9.86 6.71
N MET A 150 -2.40 10.70 6.84
CA MET A 150 -1.46 10.71 7.97
C MET A 150 -1.98 11.51 9.16
N LEU A 151 -3.08 12.24 9.01
CA LEU A 151 -3.66 13.15 10.01
C LEU A 151 -4.94 12.58 10.67
N THR A 152 -5.09 11.26 10.63
CA THR A 152 -6.28 10.53 11.12
C THR A 152 -6.12 9.96 12.54
N PHE A 153 -5.04 10.29 13.25
CA PHE A 153 -4.74 9.76 14.58
C PHE A 153 -5.53 10.48 15.68
N TYR A 154 -6.03 9.72 16.67
CA TYR A 154 -6.83 10.25 17.79
C TYR A 154 -6.06 10.34 19.13
N LYS A 155 -4.77 10.00 19.12
CA LYS A 155 -3.85 10.10 20.25
C LYS A 155 -2.53 10.71 19.77
N SER A 156 -2.11 11.78 20.41
CA SER A 156 -0.82 12.46 20.18
C SER A 156 0.26 12.04 21.20
N ASN A 157 -0.05 11.11 22.11
CA ASN A 157 0.87 10.70 23.17
C ASN A 157 2.06 9.85 22.69
N ILE A 158 2.05 9.45 21.42
CA ILE A 158 3.12 8.81 20.68
C ILE A 158 3.21 9.57 19.36
N GLU A 159 4.42 9.81 18.84
CA GLU A 159 4.64 10.47 17.55
C GLU A 159 3.97 9.66 16.43
N PRO A 160 2.82 10.10 15.90
CA PRO A 160 2.14 9.38 14.83
C PRO A 160 2.73 9.81 13.49
N TYR A 161 2.92 11.10 13.28
CA TYR A 161 3.45 11.62 12.03
C TYR A 161 4.97 11.44 11.95
N PRO A 162 5.53 10.98 10.80
CA PRO A 162 6.97 10.81 10.59
C PRO A 162 7.69 12.15 10.34
N ALA A 163 7.60 13.08 11.30
CA ALA A 163 8.13 14.45 11.18
C ALA A 163 9.65 14.48 10.95
N PHE A 164 10.36 13.50 11.51
CA PHE A 164 11.81 13.34 11.33
C PHE A 164 12.23 13.07 9.87
N SER A 165 11.29 12.66 9.02
CA SER A 165 11.56 12.46 7.59
C SER A 165 11.37 13.73 6.78
N VAL A 166 10.77 14.78 7.36
CA VAL A 166 10.49 16.05 6.69
C VAL A 166 11.61 17.05 7.03
N PRO A 167 12.25 17.68 6.03
CA PRO A 167 13.25 18.74 6.21
C PRO A 167 12.73 19.93 7.03
N ARG A 168 13.52 20.47 7.96
CA ARG A 168 13.09 21.65 8.75
C ARG A 168 12.77 22.87 7.88
N VAL A 169 13.47 23.04 6.75
CA VAL A 169 13.18 24.09 5.76
C VAL A 169 11.75 24.00 5.19
N LEU A 170 11.11 22.84 5.30
CA LEU A 170 9.74 22.56 4.86
C LEU A 170 8.69 22.63 5.99
N LEU A 171 9.09 23.03 7.20
CA LEU A 171 8.16 23.22 8.33
C LEU A 171 7.02 24.21 8.00
N PRO A 172 7.25 25.37 7.33
CA PRO A 172 6.16 26.27 6.96
C PRO A 172 5.08 25.59 6.12
N GLN A 173 5.46 24.83 5.08
CA GLN A 173 4.54 24.13 4.19
C GLN A 173 3.81 23.00 4.92
N LEU A 174 4.51 22.28 5.81
CA LEU A 174 3.89 21.26 6.65
C LEU A 174 2.79 21.86 7.54
N LEU A 175 3.04 22.99 8.18
CA LEU A 175 2.05 23.67 9.04
C LEU A 175 0.87 24.20 8.22
N GLN A 176 1.10 24.71 7.00
CA GLN A 176 0.03 25.09 6.08
C GLN A 176 -0.88 23.89 5.76
N LYS A 177 -0.31 22.73 5.44
CA LYS A 177 -1.09 21.50 5.21
C LYS A 177 -1.80 21.00 6.45
N ALA A 178 -1.18 21.10 7.62
CA ALA A 178 -1.83 20.80 8.89
C ALA A 178 -3.02 21.74 9.15
N ASN A 179 -2.92 23.02 8.80
CA ASN A 179 -4.01 24.00 8.95
C ASN A 179 -5.17 23.70 8.01
N GLU A 180 -4.89 23.44 6.74
CA GLU A 180 -5.90 23.01 5.76
C GLU A 180 -6.66 21.78 6.25
N ALA A 181 -5.95 20.78 6.79
CA ALA A 181 -6.56 19.58 7.33
C ALA A 181 -7.36 19.84 8.61
N LEU A 182 -6.83 20.65 9.54
CA LEU A 182 -7.52 21.01 10.79
C LEU A 182 -8.83 21.74 10.53
N ARG A 183 -8.89 22.61 9.51
CA ARG A 183 -10.16 23.24 9.10
C ARG A 183 -11.19 22.22 8.67
N ARG A 184 -10.81 21.29 7.77
CA ARG A 184 -11.70 20.22 7.29
C ARG A 184 -12.19 19.34 8.45
N LEU A 185 -11.26 18.89 9.30
CA LEU A 185 -11.56 18.05 10.47
C LEU A 185 -12.45 18.76 11.50
N ALA A 186 -12.30 20.07 11.70
CA ALA A 186 -13.12 20.83 12.63
C ALA A 186 -14.52 21.16 12.08
N SER A 187 -14.64 21.31 10.75
CA SER A 187 -15.93 21.57 10.07
C SER A 187 -16.79 20.32 9.89
N ASP A 188 -16.19 19.14 9.96
CA ASP A 188 -16.90 17.87 9.79
C ASP A 188 -17.52 17.41 11.12
N GLU A 189 -18.85 17.36 11.16
CA GLU A 189 -19.61 16.94 12.33
C GLU A 189 -19.41 15.46 12.68
N GLU A 190 -19.05 14.62 11.70
CA GLU A 190 -18.78 13.20 11.89
C GLU A 190 -17.37 12.95 12.45
N THR A 191 -16.42 13.86 12.22
CA THR A 191 -15.05 13.72 12.69
C THR A 191 -14.98 13.63 14.21
N ASN A 192 -14.36 12.58 14.73
CA ASN A 192 -14.15 12.43 16.17
C ASN A 192 -13.28 13.57 16.72
N ILE A 193 -13.79 14.30 17.71
CA ILE A 193 -13.10 15.46 18.30
C ILE A 193 -11.70 15.15 18.84
N ASN A 194 -11.44 13.90 19.25
CA ASN A 194 -10.11 13.51 19.69
C ASN A 194 -9.07 13.58 18.57
N VAL A 195 -9.48 13.41 17.31
CA VAL A 195 -8.61 13.60 16.13
C VAL A 195 -8.24 15.06 16.01
N VAL A 196 -9.21 15.98 16.02
CA VAL A 196 -8.97 17.44 15.97
C VAL A 196 -7.96 17.86 17.03
N PHE A 197 -8.18 17.47 18.28
CA PHE A 197 -7.27 17.82 19.38
C PHE A 197 -5.91 17.12 19.30
N ALA A 198 -5.85 15.87 18.84
CA ALA A 198 -4.58 15.16 18.69
C ALA A 198 -3.73 15.82 17.60
N VAL A 199 -4.30 16.14 16.45
CA VAL A 199 -3.61 16.86 15.37
C VAL A 199 -3.16 18.24 15.86
N LEU A 200 -4.06 19.02 16.47
CA LEU A 200 -3.74 20.36 16.97
C LEU A 200 -2.58 20.33 17.98
N SER A 201 -2.66 19.47 18.99
CA SER A 201 -1.60 19.34 20.00
C SER A 201 -0.30 18.77 19.42
N PHE A 202 -0.35 17.88 18.44
CA PHE A 202 0.85 17.31 17.84
C PHE A 202 1.67 18.38 17.09
N PHE A 203 1.01 19.21 16.27
CA PHE A 203 1.69 20.23 15.46
C PHE A 203 2.11 21.48 16.23
N TYR A 204 1.38 21.85 17.29
CA TYR A 204 1.56 23.14 17.98
C TYR A 204 1.99 23.05 19.44
N ALA A 205 2.27 21.85 19.96
CA ALA A 205 2.82 21.68 21.30
C ALA A 205 4.22 22.28 21.41
N ARG A 206 4.52 22.88 22.56
CA ARG A 206 5.86 23.37 22.87
C ARG A 206 6.88 22.26 23.08
N ASN A 207 6.42 21.13 23.64
CA ASN A 207 7.26 20.02 24.07
C ASN A 207 6.46 18.71 24.10
N GLY A 208 7.14 17.60 24.40
CA GLY A 208 6.52 16.27 24.50
C GLY A 208 5.43 16.14 25.57
N ALA A 209 5.46 16.95 26.65
CA ALA A 209 4.44 16.89 27.70
C ALA A 209 3.10 17.48 27.24
N GLU A 210 3.14 18.62 26.55
CA GLU A 210 1.96 19.22 25.91
C GLU A 210 1.43 18.35 24.77
N MET A 211 2.33 17.77 23.98
CA MET A 211 1.98 16.81 22.92
C MET A 211 1.20 15.62 23.50
N GLN A 212 1.62 15.10 24.67
CA GLN A 212 0.95 13.99 25.35
C GLN A 212 -0.34 14.37 26.08
N SER A 213 -0.58 15.67 26.31
CA SER A 213 -1.72 16.15 27.09
C SER A 213 -2.37 17.37 26.44
N VAL A 214 -3.43 17.12 25.67
CA VAL A 214 -4.30 18.17 25.09
C VAL A 214 -4.74 19.19 26.14
N HIS A 215 -5.07 18.75 27.36
CA HIS A 215 -5.40 19.65 28.47
C HIS A 215 -4.27 20.63 28.78
N ALA A 216 -3.03 20.15 28.89
CA ALA A 216 -1.86 21.01 29.15
C ALA A 216 -1.61 21.98 28.00
N PHE A 217 -1.73 21.50 26.75
CA PHE A 217 -1.66 22.34 25.56
C PHE A 217 -2.71 23.46 25.58
N LEU A 218 -3.99 23.13 25.77
CA LEU A 218 -5.08 24.11 25.80
C LEU A 218 -4.93 25.10 26.96
N LYS A 219 -4.54 24.62 28.14
CA LYS A 219 -4.31 25.48 29.31
C LYS A 219 -3.22 26.52 29.03
N ARG A 220 -2.04 26.09 28.57
CA ARG A 220 -0.97 27.01 28.18
C ARG A 220 -1.43 27.96 27.08
N SER A 221 -2.09 27.45 26.05
CA SER A 221 -2.56 28.29 24.95
C SER A 221 -3.55 29.36 25.41
N MET A 222 -4.37 29.10 26.45
CA MET A 222 -5.19 30.14 27.08
C MET A 222 -4.35 31.12 27.92
N ASP A 223 -3.44 30.61 28.76
CA ASP A 223 -2.61 31.42 29.67
C ASP A 223 -1.67 32.38 28.91
N GLU A 224 -1.15 31.95 27.76
CA GLU A 224 -0.27 32.74 26.88
C GLU A 224 -1.07 33.58 25.85
N GLY A 225 -2.41 33.55 25.92
CA GLY A 225 -3.29 34.28 25.02
C GLY A 225 -3.22 33.83 23.56
N LEU A 226 -2.75 32.61 23.27
CA LEU A 226 -2.79 31.97 21.95
C LEU A 226 -4.22 31.59 21.56
N LEU A 227 -5.05 31.22 22.53
CA LEU A 227 -6.46 30.89 22.39
C LEU A 227 -7.30 31.73 23.36
N PRO A 228 -8.44 32.29 22.94
CA PRO A 228 -9.33 33.01 23.86
C PRO A 228 -9.89 32.09 24.96
N ALA A 229 -9.59 32.41 26.22
CA ALA A 229 -9.95 31.56 27.36
C ALA A 229 -11.46 31.40 27.54
N ASP A 230 -12.22 32.49 27.34
CA ASP A 230 -13.68 32.50 27.37
C ASP A 230 -14.29 31.56 26.32
N LYS A 231 -13.74 31.55 25.11
CA LYS A 231 -14.25 30.70 24.02
C LYS A 231 -13.92 29.23 24.23
N ILE A 232 -12.70 28.91 24.66
CA ILE A 232 -12.35 27.52 25.00
C ILE A 232 -13.22 27.01 26.17
N ARG A 233 -13.46 27.83 27.19
CA ARG A 233 -14.33 27.43 28.32
C ARG A 233 -15.77 27.18 27.85
N ALA A 234 -16.27 28.00 26.92
CA ALA A 234 -17.59 27.80 26.31
C ALA A 234 -17.68 26.47 25.51
N VAL A 235 -16.63 26.08 24.78
CA VAL A 235 -16.57 24.78 24.06
C VAL A 235 -16.87 23.59 25.00
N PHE A 236 -16.38 23.66 26.24
CA PHE A 236 -16.57 22.60 27.25
C PHE A 236 -17.76 22.84 28.19
N ALA A 237 -18.62 23.83 27.89
CA ALA A 237 -19.77 24.23 28.71
C ALA A 237 -19.40 24.49 30.18
N LEU A 238 -18.28 25.19 30.40
CA LEU A 238 -17.79 25.60 31.71
C LEU A 238 -18.32 27.00 32.07
N GLY A 239 -18.84 27.14 33.29
CA GLY A 239 -19.29 28.42 33.83
C GLY A 239 -18.13 29.39 34.14
N GLN A 240 -18.45 30.61 34.58
CA GLN A 240 -17.41 31.59 34.96
C GLN A 240 -16.59 31.14 36.17
N ASP A 241 -17.18 30.37 37.09
CA ASP A 241 -16.55 29.92 38.33
C ASP A 241 -15.91 28.51 38.25
N ASP A 242 -16.05 27.81 37.12
CA ASP A 242 -15.51 26.45 36.96
C ASP A 242 -14.01 26.45 36.67
N ASP A 243 -13.19 25.70 37.40
CA ASP A 243 -11.77 25.60 37.05
C ASP A 243 -11.54 24.68 35.83
N PHE A 244 -10.66 25.11 34.91
CA PHE A 244 -10.21 24.28 33.78
C PHE A 244 -9.17 23.23 34.22
N GLU A 245 -9.56 22.37 35.16
CA GLU A 245 -8.73 21.28 35.64
C GLU A 245 -8.81 20.05 34.74
N LYS A 246 -7.78 19.20 34.81
CA LYS A 246 -7.68 17.97 34.01
C LYS A 246 -8.87 17.03 34.23
N LYS A 247 -9.38 16.94 35.47
CA LYS A 247 -10.51 16.07 35.82
C LYS A 247 -11.79 16.56 35.13
N THR A 248 -12.11 17.84 35.30
CA THR A 248 -13.26 18.52 34.68
C THR A 248 -13.20 18.44 33.16
N PHE A 249 -12.05 18.72 32.55
CA PHE A 249 -11.81 18.58 31.11
C PHE A 249 -12.11 17.15 30.62
N MET A 250 -11.59 16.13 31.30
CA MET A 250 -11.78 14.73 30.88
C MET A 250 -13.23 14.27 31.05
N GLU A 251 -13.94 14.79 32.05
CA GLU A 251 -15.37 14.52 32.27
C GLU A 251 -16.22 15.15 31.16
N ARG A 252 -16.07 16.45 30.91
CA ARG A 252 -16.82 17.18 29.87
C ARG A 252 -16.54 16.65 28.47
N LYS A 253 -15.28 16.32 28.14
CA LYS A 253 -14.91 15.71 26.86
C LYS A 253 -15.58 14.35 26.63
N LYS A 254 -15.79 13.56 27.69
CA LYS A 254 -16.44 12.23 27.60
C LYS A 254 -17.97 12.28 27.60
N GLY A 255 -18.56 13.31 28.21
CA GLY A 255 -20.01 13.45 28.38
C GLY A 255 -20.78 13.94 27.16
N ALA A 256 -20.14 14.11 25.98
CA ALA A 256 -20.75 14.65 24.75
C ALA A 256 -21.35 16.07 24.87
N VAL A 257 -20.94 16.86 25.87
CA VAL A 257 -21.40 18.24 26.13
C VAL A 257 -20.50 19.27 25.40
N LEU A 258 -20.02 18.93 24.21
CA LEU A 258 -19.07 19.75 23.46
C LEU A 258 -19.79 20.59 22.40
N ASP A 259 -19.62 21.91 22.48
CA ASP A 259 -20.13 22.83 21.46
C ASP A 259 -19.21 22.80 20.24
N ARG A 260 -19.61 22.05 19.21
CA ARG A 260 -18.86 21.88 17.96
C ARG A 260 -18.76 23.18 17.15
N PRO A 261 -19.85 23.93 16.89
CA PRO A 261 -19.74 25.24 16.23
C PRO A 261 -18.72 26.15 16.92
N ARG A 262 -18.75 26.21 18.26
CA ARG A 262 -17.79 27.02 19.01
C ARG A 262 -16.36 26.48 18.91
N LEU A 263 -16.17 25.17 18.88
CA LEU A 263 -14.85 24.57 18.65
C LEU A 263 -14.30 24.98 17.28
N GLN A 264 -15.13 24.93 16.24
CA GLN A 264 -14.74 25.31 14.90
C GLN A 264 -14.29 26.78 14.83
N GLU A 265 -15.04 27.70 15.43
CA GLU A 265 -14.66 29.11 15.54
C GLU A 265 -13.31 29.30 16.23
N VAL A 266 -13.10 28.60 17.35
CA VAL A 266 -11.86 28.71 18.12
C VAL A 266 -10.66 28.11 17.38
N VAL A 267 -10.85 27.00 16.68
CA VAL A 267 -9.83 26.43 15.81
C VAL A 267 -9.51 27.41 14.68
N GLU A 268 -10.50 27.98 14.00
CA GLU A 268 -10.24 28.93 12.91
C GLU A 268 -9.46 30.16 13.40
N GLU A 269 -9.85 30.76 14.52
CA GLU A 269 -9.12 31.90 15.10
C GLU A 269 -7.66 31.58 15.43
N PHE A 270 -7.41 30.37 15.95
CA PHE A 270 -6.06 29.87 16.16
C PHE A 270 -5.28 29.73 14.86
N LEU A 271 -5.90 29.14 13.83
CA LEU A 271 -5.24 28.89 12.55
C LEU A 271 -4.92 30.18 11.80
N VAL A 272 -5.79 31.20 11.85
CA VAL A 272 -5.52 32.54 11.28
C VAL A 272 -4.29 33.19 11.93
N ARG A 273 -4.15 33.04 13.25
CA ARG A 273 -2.95 33.51 13.96
C ARG A 273 -1.71 32.70 13.57
N ALA A 274 -1.83 31.37 13.55
CA ALA A 274 -0.73 30.50 13.15
C ALA A 274 -0.23 30.81 11.72
N GLU A 275 -1.14 31.12 10.79
CA GLU A 275 -0.81 31.54 9.42
C GLU A 275 -0.05 32.87 9.39
N THR A 276 -0.45 33.81 10.25
CA THR A 276 0.27 35.08 10.41
C THR A 276 1.71 34.82 10.88
N ASP A 277 1.89 33.96 11.89
CA ASP A 277 3.20 33.60 12.42
C ASP A 277 4.05 32.83 11.38
N ILE A 278 3.44 31.99 10.55
CA ILE A 278 4.10 31.30 9.43
C ILE A 278 4.63 32.32 8.41
N VAL A 279 3.81 33.29 7.99
CA VAL A 279 4.21 34.33 7.03
C VAL A 279 5.30 35.24 7.60
N GLN A 280 5.30 35.48 8.91
CA GLN A 280 6.33 36.26 9.61
C GLN A 280 7.63 35.48 9.88
N GLY A 281 7.71 34.20 9.47
CA GLY A 281 8.90 33.37 9.68
C GLY A 281 9.11 32.91 11.13
N GLN A 282 8.07 32.93 11.96
CA GLN A 282 8.11 32.51 13.37
C GLN A 282 7.80 31.02 13.57
N VAL A 283 7.97 30.20 12.52
CA VAL A 283 7.56 28.79 12.52
C VAL A 283 8.22 27.92 13.60
N ASP A 284 9.47 28.21 13.93
CA ASP A 284 10.18 27.48 15.00
C ASP A 284 9.64 27.83 16.39
N SER A 285 9.20 29.07 16.60
CA SER A 285 8.54 29.50 17.84
C SER A 285 7.12 28.94 17.94
N LEU A 286 6.45 28.81 16.79
CA LEU A 286 5.08 28.30 16.67
C LEU A 286 4.99 26.77 16.89
N ALA A 287 5.96 26.02 16.37
CA ALA A 287 6.00 24.55 16.44
C ALA A 287 7.38 24.01 16.91
N PRO A 288 7.88 24.42 18.10
CA PRO A 288 9.26 24.14 18.52
C PRO A 288 9.54 22.64 18.72
N ASN A 289 8.56 21.88 19.23
CA ASN A 289 8.68 20.43 19.40
C ASN A 289 8.85 19.68 18.07
N LEU A 290 8.28 20.19 16.98
CA LEU A 290 8.49 19.63 15.64
C LEU A 290 9.83 20.08 15.06
N ALA A 291 10.13 21.39 15.14
CA ALA A 291 11.37 21.96 14.63
C ALA A 291 12.61 21.28 15.21
N GLU A 292 12.59 20.89 16.49
CA GLU A 292 13.69 20.16 17.15
C GLU A 292 13.92 18.75 16.55
N LYS A 293 12.87 18.11 16.01
CA LYS A 293 12.91 16.72 15.52
C LYS A 293 13.18 16.62 14.03
N MET A 294 12.93 17.68 13.28
CA MET A 294 13.12 17.71 11.84
C MET A 294 14.61 17.88 11.48
N PRO A 295 15.13 17.16 10.48
CA PRO A 295 16.51 17.33 10.03
C PRO A 295 16.77 18.75 9.51
N ASP A 296 17.77 19.40 10.08
CA ASP A 296 18.24 20.72 9.68
C ASP A 296 19.16 20.62 8.45
N LEU A 297 18.54 20.36 7.29
CA LEU A 297 19.19 20.20 6.00
C LEU A 297 18.48 21.05 4.94
N SER A 298 19.26 21.60 4.01
CA SER A 298 18.72 22.24 2.81
C SER A 298 18.20 21.21 1.80
N LEU A 299 17.27 21.61 0.93
CA LEU A 299 16.70 20.73 -0.09
C LEU A 299 17.79 20.06 -0.96
N ASP A 300 18.84 20.80 -1.32
CA ASP A 300 19.98 20.25 -2.06
C ASP A 300 20.75 19.17 -1.28
N GLN A 301 20.93 19.35 0.03
CA GLN A 301 21.57 18.35 0.89
C GLN A 301 20.73 17.07 1.00
N ILE A 302 19.40 17.21 1.06
CA ILE A 302 18.48 16.09 1.07
C ILE A 302 18.48 15.37 -0.28
N ALA A 303 18.34 16.10 -1.39
CA ALA A 303 18.42 15.53 -2.74
C ALA A 303 19.70 14.69 -2.94
N ARG A 304 20.85 15.23 -2.53
CA ARG A 304 22.13 14.49 -2.55
C ARG A 304 22.13 13.25 -1.65
N THR A 305 21.44 13.30 -0.52
CA THR A 305 21.32 12.15 0.40
C THR A 305 20.44 11.06 -0.20
N LEU A 306 19.34 11.42 -0.86
CA LEU A 306 18.43 10.47 -1.51
C LEU A 306 19.06 9.78 -2.72
N GLN A 307 20.01 10.46 -3.38
CA GLN A 307 20.76 9.95 -4.54
C GLN A 307 21.97 9.07 -4.17
N ARG A 308 22.26 8.84 -2.89
CA ARG A 308 23.35 7.94 -2.49
C ARG A 308 23.06 6.51 -2.96
N GLY A 309 24.00 5.90 -3.67
CA GLY A 309 23.85 4.57 -4.26
C GLY A 309 23.04 4.55 -5.57
N VAL A 310 22.54 5.70 -6.03
CA VAL A 310 21.88 5.83 -7.34
C VAL A 310 22.93 6.02 -8.44
N HIS A 311 22.69 5.40 -9.59
CA HIS A 311 23.52 5.51 -10.78
C HIS A 311 22.68 5.93 -11.98
N LEU A 312 23.17 6.90 -12.76
CA LEU A 312 22.63 7.29 -14.06
C LEU A 312 23.64 6.89 -15.14
N GLY A 313 23.32 5.84 -15.87
CA GLY A 313 24.28 5.11 -16.69
C GLY A 313 25.47 4.63 -15.86
N PHE A 314 26.68 4.98 -16.29
CA PHE A 314 27.90 4.70 -15.54
C PHE A 314 28.22 5.75 -14.46
N LEU A 315 27.51 6.89 -14.42
CA LEU A 315 27.75 7.96 -13.46
C LEU A 315 27.09 7.62 -12.12
N SER A 316 27.87 7.67 -11.04
CA SER A 316 27.30 7.65 -9.69
C SER A 316 26.72 9.03 -9.35
N MET A 317 25.48 9.05 -8.85
CA MET A 317 24.78 10.28 -8.45
C MET A 317 25.28 10.79 -7.09
N GLY A 318 25.54 9.86 -6.17
CA GLY A 318 26.20 10.17 -4.90
C GLY A 318 27.70 10.30 -5.10
N GLY A 319 28.24 11.53 -5.03
CA GLY A 319 29.70 11.71 -5.03
C GLY A 319 30.36 10.86 -3.95
N ARG A 320 31.52 10.25 -4.24
CA ARG A 320 32.46 9.85 -3.19
C ARG A 320 32.90 11.13 -2.51
N GLY A 321 32.18 11.56 -1.47
CA GLY A 321 32.61 12.66 -0.63
C GLY A 321 33.99 12.31 -0.09
N LYS A 322 35.04 12.95 -0.61
CA LYS A 322 36.39 12.87 -0.06
C LYS A 322 36.50 13.59 1.29
N GLU A 323 35.43 14.22 1.76
CA GLU A 323 35.38 14.95 3.03
C GLU A 323 34.04 14.67 3.73
N ALA A 324 33.99 13.53 4.41
CA ALA A 324 33.22 13.42 5.65
C ALA A 324 34.19 12.80 6.66
N GLU A 325 35.03 13.68 7.20
CA GLU A 325 35.84 13.42 8.38
C GLU A 325 35.02 12.65 9.43
N LYS A 326 35.54 11.51 9.87
CA LYS A 326 35.60 11.02 11.26
C LYS A 326 34.45 11.36 12.24
N SER A 327 33.20 11.42 11.81
CA SER A 327 32.07 11.26 12.73
C SER A 327 31.58 9.82 12.61
N CYS A 328 31.56 9.06 13.71
CA CYS A 328 30.86 7.79 13.81
C CYS A 328 29.40 7.95 13.37
N LYS A 329 29.11 7.81 12.07
CA LYS A 329 27.73 7.77 11.58
C LYS A 329 27.19 6.38 11.92
N LEU A 330 26.12 6.35 12.71
CA LEU A 330 25.42 5.11 13.01
C LEU A 330 24.92 4.50 11.68
N PRO A 331 24.95 3.17 11.53
CA PRO A 331 24.38 2.51 10.37
C PRO A 331 22.87 2.72 10.35
N CYS A 332 22.31 2.91 9.15
CA CYS A 332 20.87 2.97 8.97
C CYS A 332 20.24 1.64 9.40
N ARG A 333 19.24 1.69 10.28
CA ARG A 333 18.51 0.52 10.77
C ARG A 333 17.97 -0.39 9.65
N PHE A 334 17.44 0.21 8.59
CA PHE A 334 16.75 -0.55 7.56
C PHE A 334 17.69 -1.09 6.47
N CYS A 335 18.53 -0.22 5.89
CA CYS A 335 19.38 -0.58 4.76
C CYS A 335 20.85 -0.84 5.14
N GLY A 336 21.25 -0.60 6.39
CA GLY A 336 22.62 -0.81 6.86
C GLY A 336 23.65 0.24 6.41
N SER A 337 23.26 1.26 5.62
CA SER A 337 24.21 2.27 5.14
C SER A 337 24.75 3.15 6.28
N ASP A 338 26.06 3.42 6.33
CA ASP A 338 26.72 4.36 7.28
C ASP A 338 26.44 5.84 6.97
N ALA A 339 25.16 6.15 6.82
CA ALA A 339 24.63 7.40 6.29
C ALA A 339 23.43 7.89 7.10
N ALA A 340 23.24 7.37 8.32
CA ALA A 340 22.13 7.82 9.15
C ALA A 340 22.29 9.30 9.50
N ILE A 341 21.21 10.04 9.33
CA ILE A 341 21.11 11.49 9.58
C ILE A 341 19.85 11.82 10.38
N ILE A 342 18.99 10.82 10.60
CA ILE A 342 17.72 10.92 11.31
C ILE A 342 17.84 10.04 12.54
N GLN A 343 17.54 10.60 13.71
CA GLN A 343 17.43 9.84 14.95
C GLN A 343 15.97 9.40 15.13
N GLU A 344 15.71 8.09 15.07
CA GLU A 344 14.38 7.53 15.30
C GLU A 344 14.14 7.43 16.81
N LYS A 345 13.38 8.39 17.36
CA LYS A 345 13.04 8.43 18.79
C LYS A 345 11.79 7.60 19.13
N ASN A 346 11.03 7.13 18.14
CA ASN A 346 9.80 6.35 18.32
C ASN A 346 9.57 5.32 17.20
N ILE A 347 8.76 4.31 17.48
CA ILE A 347 8.46 3.13 16.64
C ILE A 347 7.53 3.47 15.46
N THR A 348 7.80 4.54 14.71
CA THR A 348 7.07 4.83 13.46
C THR A 348 7.18 3.69 12.44
N ALA A 349 8.26 2.90 12.54
CA ALA A 349 8.52 1.70 11.76
C ALA A 349 7.72 0.44 12.17
N GLY A 350 7.05 0.39 13.32
CA GLY A 350 6.33 -0.82 13.77
C GLY A 350 7.01 -1.64 14.88
N PHE A 351 6.20 -2.34 15.69
CA PHE A 351 6.68 -3.11 16.84
C PHE A 351 7.57 -4.27 16.45
N GLY A 352 8.68 -4.45 17.17
CA GLY A 352 9.58 -5.57 16.91
C GLY A 352 10.57 -5.32 15.78
N ALA A 353 10.65 -4.10 15.23
CA ALA A 353 11.74 -3.64 14.36
C ALA A 353 13.14 -3.71 15.03
N GLY A 354 13.22 -4.13 16.30
CA GLY A 354 14.45 -4.48 17.02
C GLY A 354 14.51 -5.94 17.54
N ARG A 355 13.48 -6.77 17.31
CA ARG A 355 13.46 -8.20 17.73
C ARG A 355 14.02 -9.13 16.66
N PHE A 356 13.91 -8.77 15.38
CA PHE A 356 14.55 -9.50 14.27
C PHE A 356 15.94 -8.92 13.95
N CYS A 357 16.77 -8.78 14.98
CA CYS A 357 18.19 -8.47 14.82
C CYS A 357 18.98 -9.76 14.57
N ASN A 358 18.82 -10.36 13.40
CA ASN A 358 19.96 -11.10 12.84
C ASN A 358 20.90 -10.02 12.29
N GLN A 359 21.91 -9.65 13.08
CA GLN A 359 23.07 -8.79 12.77
C GLN A 359 23.05 -7.29 13.15
N SER A 360 22.31 -6.84 14.17
CA SER A 360 22.71 -5.60 14.86
C SER A 360 23.72 -5.98 15.95
N SER A 361 25.00 -5.64 15.72
CA SER A 361 26.03 -5.76 16.75
C SER A 361 25.62 -4.88 17.91
N LYS A 362 25.39 -5.49 19.09
CA LYS A 362 25.04 -4.82 20.35
C LYS A 362 26.05 -3.70 20.67
N ARG A 363 25.82 -2.48 20.20
CA ARG A 363 26.54 -1.28 20.62
C ARG A 363 25.56 -0.37 21.34
N MET A 364 25.70 -0.26 22.65
CA MET A 364 25.10 0.84 23.41
C MET A 364 25.86 2.14 23.07
N PRO A 365 25.20 3.30 22.97
CA PRO A 365 23.77 3.57 23.23
C PRO A 365 22.88 3.27 22.02
N PHE A 366 21.65 2.82 22.31
CA PHE A 366 20.59 2.46 21.35
C PHE A 366 19.96 3.70 20.69
N GLU A 367 20.69 4.41 19.84
CA GLU A 367 20.07 5.37 18.95
C GLU A 367 19.74 4.65 17.63
N ASP A 368 18.50 4.21 17.49
CA ASP A 368 17.99 3.74 16.20
C ASP A 368 18.07 4.93 15.24
N ALA A 369 18.82 4.78 14.15
CA ALA A 369 19.12 5.88 13.24
C ALA A 369 18.77 5.48 11.80
N LEU A 370 18.21 6.43 11.04
CA LEU A 370 17.76 6.23 9.66
C LEU A 370 18.58 7.10 8.71
N CYS A 371 18.88 6.59 7.52
CA CYS A 371 19.37 7.44 6.43
C CYS A 371 18.19 8.18 5.77
N GLY A 372 18.47 9.31 5.11
CA GLY A 372 17.43 10.13 4.49
C GLY A 372 16.55 9.37 3.50
N ARG A 373 17.13 8.42 2.74
CA ARG A 373 16.40 7.57 1.79
C ARG A 373 15.37 6.68 2.49
N CYS A 374 15.76 6.01 3.59
CA CYS A 374 14.82 5.19 4.34
C CYS A 374 13.79 6.02 5.13
N GLY A 375 14.18 7.20 5.61
CA GLY A 375 13.26 8.15 6.23
C GLY A 375 12.14 8.57 5.28
N ILE A 376 12.50 9.06 4.07
CA ILE A 376 11.49 9.44 3.09
C ILE A 376 10.68 8.23 2.59
N SER A 377 11.27 7.04 2.46
CA SER A 377 10.50 5.84 2.12
C SER A 377 9.43 5.53 3.17
N SER A 378 9.75 5.61 4.46
CA SER A 378 8.75 5.46 5.53
C SER A 378 7.66 6.53 5.45
N TYR A 379 8.03 7.77 5.14
CA TYR A 379 7.08 8.86 4.90
C TYR A 379 6.13 8.54 3.74
N LEU A 380 6.65 8.10 2.59
CA LEU A 380 5.86 7.82 1.38
C LEU A 380 4.90 6.65 1.57
N VAL A 381 5.32 5.57 2.26
CA VAL A 381 4.38 4.48 2.63
C VAL A 381 3.26 5.03 3.51
N THR A 382 3.60 5.85 4.50
CA THR A 382 2.61 6.41 5.43
C THR A 382 1.65 7.38 4.74
N LYS A 383 2.15 8.20 3.80
CA LYS A 383 1.33 9.09 2.95
C LYS A 383 0.36 8.29 2.08
N LEU A 384 0.80 7.15 1.55
CA LEU A 384 -0.01 6.29 0.70
C LEU A 384 -1.07 5.50 1.47
N LEU A 385 -0.66 4.79 2.52
CA LEU A 385 -1.50 3.80 3.21
C LEU A 385 -2.18 4.36 4.46
N GLY A 386 -1.68 5.46 4.99
CA GLY A 386 -2.05 5.97 6.31
C GLY A 386 -1.47 5.13 7.44
N MET A 387 -1.98 5.37 8.64
CA MET A 387 -1.54 4.71 9.87
C MET A 387 -2.65 3.83 10.44
N HIS A 388 -2.27 2.84 11.25
CA HIS A 388 -3.19 2.12 12.13
C HIS A 388 -2.62 1.98 13.53
N ASN A 389 -3.48 1.70 14.50
CA ASN A 389 -3.04 1.42 15.87
C ASN A 389 -2.83 -0.09 16.04
N ALA A 390 -1.58 -0.50 16.21
CA ALA A 390 -1.24 -1.89 16.52
C ALA A 390 -1.19 -2.10 18.04
N LYS A 391 -1.70 -3.25 18.51
CA LYS A 391 -1.55 -3.70 19.90
C LYS A 391 -0.27 -4.52 20.05
N PRO A 392 0.73 -4.07 20.81
CA PRO A 392 1.90 -4.88 21.12
C PRO A 392 1.55 -6.06 22.05
N GLN A 393 2.11 -7.24 21.76
CA GLN A 393 2.02 -8.45 22.60
C GLN A 393 2.45 -8.22 24.07
N PRO A 394 1.98 -9.08 25.00
CA PRO A 394 0.91 -8.75 25.93
C PRO A 394 1.41 -7.86 27.07
N LYS A 395 0.92 -6.60 27.13
CA LYS A 395 0.80 -5.66 28.29
C LYS A 395 1.00 -4.17 27.95
N SER A 396 1.12 -3.77 26.69
CA SER A 396 1.37 -2.35 26.34
C SER A 396 0.24 -1.68 25.55
N LYS A 397 0.18 -0.35 25.70
CA LYS A 397 -0.69 0.62 25.02
C LYS A 397 -0.67 0.42 23.49
N ASP A 398 -1.71 0.84 22.79
CA ASP A 398 -1.72 0.86 21.31
C ASP A 398 -0.69 1.88 20.78
N TYR A 399 0.03 1.56 19.70
CA TYR A 399 0.94 2.51 19.04
C TYR A 399 0.55 2.68 17.57
N PRO A 400 0.66 3.90 17.04
CA PRO A 400 0.45 4.16 15.64
C PRO A 400 1.64 3.61 14.84
N VAL A 401 1.38 2.76 13.85
CA VAL A 401 2.39 2.18 12.96
C VAL A 401 1.89 2.25 11.52
N SER A 402 2.80 2.26 10.55
CA SER A 402 2.42 2.21 9.13
C SER A 402 1.51 1.00 8.87
N LYS A 403 0.43 1.19 8.11
CA LYS A 403 -0.37 0.06 7.65
C LYS A 403 0.47 -0.88 6.81
N GLN A 404 0.21 -2.17 6.97
CA GLN A 404 0.88 -3.23 6.22
C GLN A 404 -0.16 -3.92 5.32
N TYR A 405 0.21 -4.13 4.05
CA TYR A 405 -0.66 -4.65 3.00
C TYR A 405 0.01 -5.84 2.31
N ASN A 406 -0.78 -6.65 1.62
CA ASN A 406 -0.28 -7.63 0.65
C ASN A 406 0.07 -6.91 -0.65
N ILE A 407 1.30 -7.07 -1.14
CA ILE A 407 1.77 -6.42 -2.36
C ILE A 407 1.94 -7.48 -3.45
N VAL A 408 1.28 -7.26 -4.59
CA VAL A 408 1.43 -8.07 -5.80
C VAL A 408 1.91 -7.16 -6.93
N PHE A 409 2.95 -7.57 -7.64
CA PHE A 409 3.40 -6.90 -8.85
C PHE A 409 2.87 -7.63 -10.08
N HIS A 410 2.61 -6.91 -11.16
CA HIS A 410 2.17 -7.50 -12.42
C HIS A 410 2.63 -6.65 -13.59
N TYR A 411 3.16 -7.27 -14.64
CA TYR A 411 3.39 -6.55 -15.89
C TYR A 411 2.19 -6.72 -16.81
N GLY A 412 1.53 -5.62 -17.15
CA GLY A 412 0.33 -5.63 -17.97
C GLY A 412 0.36 -4.55 -19.05
N ARG A 413 -0.34 -4.80 -20.15
CA ARG A 413 -0.56 -3.78 -21.17
C ARG A 413 -1.80 -2.97 -20.81
N HIS A 414 -1.57 -1.81 -20.20
CA HIS A 414 -2.63 -0.86 -19.87
C HIS A 414 -2.20 0.57 -20.17
N ASN A 415 -3.05 1.29 -20.88
CA ASN A 415 -2.96 2.74 -20.97
C ASN A 415 -3.45 3.38 -19.66
N GLN A 416 -3.28 4.70 -19.52
CA GLN A 416 -3.64 5.41 -18.29
C GLN A 416 -5.14 5.31 -17.96
N ALA A 417 -6.02 5.35 -18.96
CA ALA A 417 -7.46 5.28 -18.74
C ALA A 417 -7.90 3.88 -18.29
N GLU A 418 -7.27 2.83 -18.84
CA GLU A 418 -7.49 1.44 -18.42
C GLU A 418 -7.03 1.20 -16.98
N ILE A 419 -5.91 1.79 -16.55
CA ILE A 419 -5.44 1.71 -15.16
C ILE A 419 -6.42 2.36 -14.20
N LEU A 420 -6.92 3.56 -14.56
CA LEU A 420 -7.92 4.26 -13.75
C LEU A 420 -9.21 3.44 -13.65
N LYS A 421 -9.69 2.91 -14.78
CA LYS A 421 -10.86 2.03 -14.79
C LYS A 421 -10.66 0.77 -13.95
N LEU A 422 -9.48 0.15 -14.01
CA LEU A 422 -9.16 -1.04 -13.20
C LEU A 422 -9.15 -0.70 -11.70
N ARG A 423 -8.55 0.43 -11.33
CA ARG A 423 -8.57 0.94 -9.95
C ARG A 423 -10.01 1.16 -9.48
N ASP A 424 -10.81 1.89 -10.25
CA ASP A 424 -12.21 2.19 -9.90
C ASP A 424 -13.02 0.89 -9.77
N THR A 425 -12.82 -0.08 -10.69
CA THR A 425 -13.47 -1.39 -10.62
C THR A 425 -13.11 -2.16 -9.34
N VAL A 426 -11.83 -2.14 -8.94
CA VAL A 426 -11.38 -2.79 -7.70
C VAL A 426 -12.00 -2.09 -6.48
N ASP A 427 -11.99 -0.76 -6.46
CA ASP A 427 -12.58 0.04 -5.37
C ASP A 427 -14.08 -0.23 -5.25
N ASP A 428 -14.82 -0.20 -6.36
CA ASP A 428 -16.27 -0.45 -6.37
C ASP A 428 -16.63 -1.87 -5.90
N ILE A 429 -15.82 -2.88 -6.27
CA ILE A 429 -16.02 -4.27 -5.81
C ILE A 429 -15.83 -4.37 -4.29
N PHE A 430 -14.81 -3.72 -3.74
CA PHE A 430 -14.59 -3.68 -2.29
C PHE A 430 -15.74 -2.96 -1.57
N ASP A 431 -16.18 -1.82 -2.09
CA ASP A 431 -17.30 -1.06 -1.51
C ASP A 431 -18.60 -1.86 -1.51
N LEU A 432 -18.92 -2.57 -2.60
CA LEU A 432 -20.08 -3.47 -2.69
C LEU A 432 -20.01 -4.62 -1.70
N ILE A 433 -18.86 -5.30 -1.61
CA ILE A 433 -18.64 -6.39 -0.65
C ILE A 433 -18.83 -5.87 0.78
N GLY A 434 -18.30 -4.69 1.09
CA GLY A 434 -18.48 -4.03 2.38
C GLY A 434 -19.93 -3.67 2.69
N GLU A 435 -20.68 -3.18 1.71
CA GLU A 435 -22.10 -2.86 1.85
C GLU A 435 -22.94 -4.10 2.13
N PHE A 436 -22.76 -5.18 1.34
CA PHE A 436 -23.45 -6.45 1.58
C PHE A 436 -23.08 -7.04 2.94
N ARG A 437 -21.83 -6.90 3.39
CA ARG A 437 -21.43 -7.35 4.72
C ARG A 437 -22.12 -6.57 5.83
N ARG A 438 -22.24 -5.24 5.73
CA ARG A 438 -22.99 -4.42 6.70
C ARG A 438 -24.45 -4.84 6.75
N LYS A 439 -25.08 -4.99 5.59
CA LYS A 439 -26.47 -5.42 5.48
C LYS A 439 -26.70 -6.81 6.11
N ALA A 440 -25.81 -7.78 5.85
CA ALA A 440 -25.89 -9.10 6.47
C ALA A 440 -25.84 -9.03 8.01
N VAL A 441 -24.98 -8.17 8.56
CA VAL A 441 -24.87 -7.95 10.02
C VAL A 441 -26.16 -7.33 10.58
N GLU A 442 -26.72 -6.32 9.90
CA GLU A 442 -27.98 -5.66 10.29
C GLU A 442 -29.17 -6.64 10.26
N GLU A 443 -29.22 -7.50 9.23
CA GLU A 443 -30.20 -8.56 9.07
C GLU A 443 -29.96 -9.78 9.96
N LYS A 444 -28.84 -9.80 10.70
CA LYS A 444 -28.37 -10.95 11.51
C LYS A 444 -28.25 -12.25 10.69
N ARG A 445 -27.92 -12.12 9.40
CA ARG A 445 -27.62 -13.23 8.48
C ARG A 445 -26.10 -13.42 8.38
N PRO A 446 -25.62 -14.65 8.19
CA PRO A 446 -24.20 -14.87 7.91
C PRO A 446 -23.84 -14.26 6.55
N PHE A 447 -22.74 -13.50 6.51
CA PHE A 447 -22.20 -12.99 5.25
C PHE A 447 -21.50 -14.12 4.49
N SER A 448 -21.96 -14.42 3.28
CA SER A 448 -21.39 -15.46 2.40
C SER A 448 -21.52 -15.08 0.92
N LEU A 449 -20.90 -15.86 0.03
CA LEU A 449 -21.07 -15.72 -1.41
C LEU A 449 -22.53 -15.86 -1.86
N GLU A 450 -23.28 -16.78 -1.25
CA GLU A 450 -24.70 -16.98 -1.52
C GLU A 450 -25.52 -15.75 -1.14
N TYR A 451 -25.17 -15.11 -0.02
CA TYR A 451 -25.76 -13.83 0.37
C TYR A 451 -25.46 -12.74 -0.66
N MET A 452 -24.20 -12.63 -1.13
CA MET A 452 -23.83 -11.67 -2.17
C MET A 452 -24.60 -11.92 -3.48
N LYS A 453 -24.77 -13.19 -3.89
CA LYS A 453 -25.57 -13.56 -5.07
C LYS A 453 -27.04 -13.12 -4.92
N GLU A 454 -27.64 -13.37 -3.77
CA GLU A 454 -29.03 -12.97 -3.47
C GLU A 454 -29.18 -11.45 -3.57
N GLU A 455 -28.28 -10.70 -2.95
CA GLU A 455 -28.29 -9.23 -2.97
C GLU A 455 -28.10 -8.63 -4.36
N ILE A 456 -27.17 -9.17 -5.16
CA ILE A 456 -26.98 -8.76 -6.55
C ILE A 456 -28.27 -9.01 -7.36
N HIS A 457 -28.93 -10.16 -7.16
CA HIS A 457 -30.20 -10.46 -7.82
C HIS A 457 -31.33 -9.51 -7.41
N ILE A 458 -31.44 -9.18 -6.12
CA ILE A 458 -32.44 -8.22 -5.61
C ILE A 458 -32.22 -6.86 -6.26
N ARG A 459 -31.00 -6.32 -6.23
CA ARG A 459 -30.68 -5.02 -6.84
C ARG A 459 -30.86 -5.00 -8.36
N ALA A 460 -30.51 -6.09 -9.04
CA ALA A 460 -30.73 -6.21 -10.48
C ALA A 460 -32.24 -6.20 -10.82
N ALA A 461 -33.07 -6.83 -10.00
CA ALA A 461 -34.52 -6.81 -10.15
C ALA A 461 -35.11 -5.41 -9.86
N GLU A 462 -34.60 -4.71 -8.86
CA GLU A 462 -34.99 -3.32 -8.54
C GLU A 462 -34.60 -2.33 -9.64
N ARG A 463 -33.46 -2.53 -10.32
CA ARG A 463 -32.98 -1.69 -11.44
C ARG A 463 -33.76 -1.87 -12.74
N GLN A 464 -34.34 -3.05 -12.99
CA GLN A 464 -35.22 -3.22 -14.17
C GLN A 464 -36.43 -2.28 -14.15
N ILE A 465 -36.70 -1.59 -13.04
CA ILE A 465 -37.75 -0.59 -12.90
C ILE A 465 -37.25 0.85 -13.24
N ASN A 466 -35.94 1.12 -13.27
CA ASN A 466 -35.38 2.46 -13.58
C ASN A 466 -34.08 2.39 -14.43
N GLU A 467 -34.24 2.72 -15.72
CA GLU A 467 -33.25 3.11 -16.75
C GLU A 467 -32.03 2.23 -17.13
N LYS A 468 -31.76 2.25 -18.45
CA LYS A 468 -30.62 1.61 -19.15
C LYS A 468 -29.37 2.48 -19.04
N GLY A 469 -28.35 2.01 -18.31
CA GLY A 469 -27.03 2.62 -18.22
C GLY A 469 -25.89 1.67 -18.60
N LEU A 470 -24.65 2.17 -18.50
CA LEU A 470 -23.41 1.40 -18.63
C LEU A 470 -23.33 0.27 -17.59
N PRO A 471 -22.47 -0.76 -17.79
CA PRO A 471 -22.36 -1.88 -16.86
C PRO A 471 -22.06 -1.39 -15.46
N THR A 472 -22.89 -1.78 -14.52
CA THR A 472 -22.77 -1.37 -13.12
C THR A 472 -21.70 -2.20 -12.39
N PRO A 473 -21.10 -1.71 -11.28
CA PRO A 473 -20.17 -2.52 -10.49
C PRO A 473 -20.72 -3.88 -10.04
N GLU A 474 -22.04 -3.98 -9.88
CA GLU A 474 -22.74 -5.24 -9.62
C GLU A 474 -22.67 -6.22 -10.78
N GLU A 475 -22.65 -5.76 -12.03
CA GLU A 475 -22.46 -6.62 -13.21
C GLU A 475 -21.02 -7.14 -13.29
N ALA A 476 -20.03 -6.31 -12.94
CA ALA A 476 -18.64 -6.74 -12.84
C ALA A 476 -18.46 -7.81 -11.75
N LEU A 477 -19.06 -7.59 -10.57
CA LEU A 477 -19.04 -8.57 -9.48
C LEU A 477 -19.82 -9.85 -9.85
N ALA A 478 -20.98 -9.73 -10.51
CA ALA A 478 -21.74 -10.88 -11.01
C ALA A 478 -20.95 -11.72 -12.02
N ALA A 479 -20.21 -11.08 -12.93
CA ALA A 479 -19.36 -11.76 -13.90
C ALA A 479 -18.25 -12.58 -13.22
N LEU A 480 -17.61 -12.02 -12.17
CA LEU A 480 -16.61 -12.75 -11.37
C LEU A 480 -17.24 -13.93 -10.61
N ILE A 481 -18.44 -13.74 -10.07
CA ILE A 481 -19.16 -14.78 -9.34
C ILE A 481 -19.62 -15.94 -10.26
N ALA A 482 -19.86 -15.66 -11.54
CA ALA A 482 -20.26 -16.67 -12.52
C ALA A 482 -19.12 -17.64 -12.88
N GLU A 483 -17.88 -17.31 -12.51
CA GLU A 483 -16.70 -18.12 -12.82
C GLU A 483 -16.18 -18.87 -11.61
N ASP A 484 -16.27 -20.20 -11.64
CA ASP A 484 -15.83 -21.08 -10.56
C ASP A 484 -14.37 -20.83 -10.12
N GLU A 485 -13.50 -20.38 -11.03
CA GLU A 485 -12.08 -20.08 -10.75
C GLU A 485 -11.87 -18.78 -9.95
N SER A 486 -12.77 -17.82 -10.06
CA SER A 486 -12.68 -16.51 -9.40
C SER A 486 -13.30 -16.53 -7.99
N ILE A 487 -14.24 -17.44 -7.74
CA ILE A 487 -15.00 -17.51 -6.48
C ILE A 487 -14.10 -17.61 -5.24
N PRO A 488 -13.08 -18.49 -5.17
CA PRO A 488 -12.31 -18.60 -3.94
C PRO A 488 -11.48 -17.36 -3.64
N GLY A 489 -11.05 -16.62 -4.67
CA GLY A 489 -10.42 -15.31 -4.50
C GLY A 489 -11.39 -14.28 -3.95
N LEU A 490 -12.65 -14.27 -4.41
CA LEU A 490 -13.69 -13.38 -3.89
C LEU A 490 -13.98 -13.67 -2.41
N ASP A 491 -14.00 -14.95 -2.00
CA ASP A 491 -14.14 -15.32 -0.60
C ASP A 491 -12.97 -14.80 0.24
N MET A 492 -11.74 -14.80 -0.29
CA MET A 492 -10.60 -14.18 0.40
C MET A 492 -10.74 -12.66 0.52
N LEU A 493 -11.17 -11.97 -0.55
CA LEU A 493 -11.43 -10.52 -0.51
C LEU A 493 -12.52 -10.16 0.51
N SER A 494 -13.55 -11.01 0.66
CA SER A 494 -14.64 -10.81 1.62
C SER A 494 -14.15 -10.74 3.09
N GLN A 495 -13.01 -11.36 3.38
CA GLN A 495 -12.38 -11.40 4.72
C GLN A 495 -11.35 -10.28 4.93
N MET A 496 -11.09 -9.45 3.93
CA MET A 496 -10.29 -8.24 4.09
C MET A 496 -11.12 -7.16 4.80
N PRO A 497 -10.49 -6.28 5.61
CA PRO A 497 -11.16 -5.14 6.21
C PRO A 497 -11.60 -4.19 5.10
N GLN A 498 -12.89 -3.89 5.05
CA GLN A 498 -13.49 -3.07 3.99
C GLN A 498 -13.34 -1.57 4.26
N GLU A 499 -12.95 -1.19 5.48
CA GLU A 499 -12.55 0.18 5.84
C GLU A 499 -11.18 0.55 5.25
N GLU A 500 -10.41 -0.45 4.80
CA GLU A 500 -9.12 -0.27 4.14
C GLU A 500 -9.28 -0.47 2.63
N ARG A 501 -9.06 0.60 1.86
CA ARG A 501 -9.12 0.51 0.40
C ARG A 501 -7.92 -0.24 -0.16
N ALA A 502 -8.18 -1.13 -1.11
CA ALA A 502 -7.16 -1.63 -2.02
C ALA A 502 -6.60 -0.46 -2.85
N GLN A 503 -5.40 -0.61 -3.38
CA GLN A 503 -4.83 0.38 -4.29
C GLN A 503 -4.20 -0.30 -5.49
N VAL A 504 -4.38 0.29 -6.66
CA VAL A 504 -3.74 -0.13 -7.90
C VAL A 504 -2.89 1.02 -8.39
N LEU A 505 -1.57 0.84 -8.33
CA LEU A 505 -0.60 1.82 -8.81
C LEU A 505 0.03 1.33 -10.11
N ALA A 506 0.34 2.25 -11.01
CA ALA A 506 1.18 1.98 -12.16
C ALA A 506 2.51 2.69 -11.98
N LEU A 507 3.59 1.90 -12.04
CA LEU A 507 4.97 2.39 -12.06
C LEU A 507 5.42 2.52 -13.51
N GLY A 508 6.25 3.52 -13.78
CA GLY A 508 6.75 3.82 -15.12
C GLY A 508 5.72 4.52 -16.01
N SER A 509 5.95 4.51 -17.32
CA SER A 509 5.16 5.20 -18.36
C SER A 509 5.03 4.33 -19.59
N GLY A 510 4.07 4.67 -20.46
CA GLY A 510 3.81 3.94 -21.71
C GLY A 510 2.58 3.04 -21.62
N ASP A 511 2.43 2.13 -22.59
CA ASP A 511 1.29 1.20 -22.65
C ASP A 511 1.55 -0.12 -21.93
N TYR A 512 2.81 -0.45 -21.65
CA TYR A 512 3.20 -1.67 -20.95
C TYR A 512 3.87 -1.28 -19.64
N ARG A 513 3.24 -1.59 -18.50
CA ARG A 513 3.65 -1.06 -17.19
C ARG A 513 3.71 -2.12 -16.13
N LEU A 514 4.52 -1.83 -15.12
CA LEU A 514 4.53 -2.56 -13.87
C LEU A 514 3.42 -2.03 -12.97
N LEU A 515 2.35 -2.80 -12.83
CA LEU A 515 1.27 -2.56 -11.89
C LEU A 515 1.62 -3.10 -10.50
N VAL A 516 1.16 -2.39 -9.47
CA VAL A 516 1.28 -2.77 -8.07
C VAL A 516 -0.13 -2.82 -7.48
N PHE A 517 -0.58 -4.02 -7.14
CA PHE A 517 -1.78 -4.22 -6.35
C PHE A 517 -1.39 -4.23 -4.87
N ILE A 518 -2.03 -3.36 -4.10
CA ILE A 518 -1.83 -3.20 -2.67
C ILE A 518 -3.15 -3.57 -2.00
N LEU A 519 -3.24 -4.79 -1.51
CA LEU A 519 -4.47 -5.37 -0.97
C LEU A 519 -4.43 -5.41 0.56
N PRO A 520 -5.52 -5.09 1.27
CA PRO A 520 -5.53 -5.15 2.73
C PRO A 520 -5.13 -6.54 3.25
N ARG A 521 -4.61 -6.59 4.47
CA ARG A 521 -4.33 -7.87 5.12
C ARG A 521 -5.62 -8.52 5.60
N LEU A 522 -5.66 -9.85 5.64
CA LEU A 522 -6.85 -10.57 6.09
C LEU A 522 -7.12 -10.28 7.57
N GLN A 523 -8.38 -10.01 7.90
CA GLN A 523 -8.86 -9.89 9.28
C GLN A 523 -9.89 -11.01 9.57
N PRO A 524 -9.43 -12.24 9.87
CA PRO A 524 -10.32 -13.27 10.39
C PRO A 524 -10.94 -12.79 11.72
N GLY A 525 -12.16 -13.20 12.02
CA GLY A 525 -12.96 -12.69 13.14
C GLY A 525 -12.36 -12.81 14.56
N ARG A 526 -13.19 -12.47 15.56
CA ARG A 526 -12.82 -11.84 16.84
C ARG A 526 -11.84 -12.56 17.79
N GLU A 527 -11.47 -13.84 17.63
CA GLU A 527 -10.60 -14.52 18.62
C GLU A 527 -9.52 -15.48 18.06
N GLU A 528 -9.48 -15.79 16.75
CA GLU A 528 -8.41 -16.63 16.17
C GLU A 528 -7.41 -15.85 15.30
N ALA A 529 -6.17 -15.83 15.80
CA ALA A 529 -4.88 -15.52 15.17
C ALA A 529 -4.88 -14.83 13.78
N LEU A 530 -5.13 -13.51 13.78
CA LEU A 530 -4.70 -12.56 12.72
C LEU A 530 -3.28 -12.86 12.20
N ASP A 531 -2.35 -13.13 13.12
CA ASP A 531 -0.97 -13.49 12.78
C ASP A 531 -0.88 -14.86 12.09
N PHE A 532 -1.70 -15.84 12.49
CA PHE A 532 -1.71 -17.18 11.89
C PHE A 532 -2.26 -17.14 10.47
N VAL A 533 -3.39 -16.47 10.23
CA VAL A 533 -3.98 -16.41 8.87
C VAL A 533 -3.10 -15.61 7.94
N ASN A 534 -2.55 -14.47 8.36
CA ASN A 534 -1.63 -13.71 7.52
C ASN A 534 -0.29 -14.43 7.32
N HIS A 535 0.30 -15.07 8.34
CA HIS A 535 1.49 -15.91 8.15
C HIS A 535 1.21 -17.12 7.27
N ARG A 536 0.06 -17.77 7.40
CA ARG A 536 -0.30 -18.95 6.62
C ARG A 536 -0.64 -18.58 5.19
N LEU A 537 -1.41 -17.53 4.94
CA LEU A 537 -1.62 -16.94 3.60
C LEU A 537 -0.28 -16.67 2.92
N SER A 538 0.63 -16.02 3.64
CA SER A 538 1.97 -15.68 3.15
C SER A 538 2.83 -16.92 2.84
N ARG A 539 2.45 -18.11 3.31
CA ARG A 539 3.17 -19.38 3.08
C ARG A 539 2.41 -20.34 2.17
N SER A 540 1.09 -20.18 2.06
CA SER A 540 0.20 -21.05 1.31
C SER A 540 0.25 -20.69 -0.16
N ARG A 541 0.90 -21.56 -0.95
CA ARG A 541 0.99 -21.39 -2.41
C ARG A 541 -0.39 -21.38 -3.05
N LEU A 542 -1.26 -22.27 -2.60
CA LEU A 542 -2.64 -22.41 -3.09
C LEU A 542 -3.49 -21.17 -2.83
N ALA A 543 -3.35 -20.53 -1.66
CA ALA A 543 -4.02 -19.26 -1.38
C ALA A 543 -3.44 -18.11 -2.23
N ALA A 544 -2.11 -18.07 -2.43
CA ALA A 544 -1.48 -17.09 -3.31
C ALA A 544 -1.97 -17.24 -4.76
N PHE A 545 -1.99 -18.45 -5.32
CA PHE A 545 -2.46 -18.69 -6.69
C PHE A 545 -3.94 -18.37 -6.87
N THR A 546 -4.76 -18.64 -5.86
CA THR A 546 -6.18 -18.28 -5.83
C THR A 546 -6.36 -16.76 -5.93
N LEU A 547 -5.59 -16.00 -5.14
CA LEU A 547 -5.60 -14.54 -5.20
C LEU A 547 -5.12 -14.02 -6.56
N LEU A 548 -4.04 -14.60 -7.10
CA LEU A 548 -3.49 -14.22 -8.40
C LEU A 548 -4.43 -14.55 -9.56
N ALA A 549 -5.20 -15.65 -9.47
CA ALA A 549 -6.21 -16.02 -10.46
C ALA A 549 -7.31 -14.95 -10.55
N LEU A 550 -7.81 -14.49 -9.40
CA LEU A 550 -8.78 -13.41 -9.34
C LEU A 550 -8.20 -12.10 -9.91
N LEU A 551 -6.98 -11.72 -9.52
CA LEU A 551 -6.32 -10.52 -10.04
C LEU A 551 -6.10 -10.60 -11.55
N ARG A 552 -5.72 -11.76 -12.09
CA ARG A 552 -5.60 -11.99 -13.53
C ARG A 552 -6.93 -11.77 -14.23
N ARG A 553 -8.02 -12.27 -13.64
CA ARG A 553 -9.36 -12.07 -14.21
C ARG A 553 -9.78 -10.60 -14.19
N LEU A 554 -9.55 -9.91 -13.07
CA LEU A 554 -9.85 -8.48 -12.89
C LEU A 554 -9.05 -7.60 -13.86
N CYS A 555 -7.75 -7.87 -14.02
CA CYS A 555 -6.92 -7.13 -14.98
C CYS A 555 -7.38 -7.33 -16.43
N GLY A 556 -7.86 -8.53 -16.76
CA GLY A 556 -8.28 -8.88 -18.12
C GLY A 556 -7.14 -8.84 -19.15
N CYS A 557 -5.88 -8.95 -18.70
CA CYS A 557 -4.72 -9.02 -19.59
C CYS A 557 -3.77 -10.15 -19.19
N ASP A 558 -2.96 -10.58 -20.16
CA ASP A 558 -1.90 -11.56 -19.95
C ASP A 558 -0.61 -10.85 -19.52
N GLY A 559 0.13 -11.49 -18.62
CA GLY A 559 1.34 -10.93 -18.04
C GLY A 559 1.74 -11.63 -16.75
N PRO A 560 3.04 -11.65 -16.42
CA PRO A 560 3.51 -12.30 -15.21
C PRO A 560 3.00 -11.60 -13.95
N TYR A 561 2.71 -12.38 -12.92
CA TYR A 561 2.37 -11.89 -11.57
C TYR A 561 3.46 -12.29 -10.58
N TYR A 562 3.78 -11.41 -9.64
CA TYR A 562 4.80 -11.62 -8.63
C TYR A 562 4.20 -11.40 -7.24
N PHE A 563 4.13 -12.46 -6.44
CA PHE A 563 3.72 -12.41 -5.05
C PHE A 563 4.86 -12.91 -4.16
N GLN A 564 5.31 -12.06 -3.23
CA GLN A 564 6.54 -12.30 -2.45
C GLN A 564 7.76 -12.62 -3.32
N SER A 565 7.75 -12.08 -4.54
CA SER A 565 8.80 -12.17 -5.54
C SER A 565 9.01 -10.78 -6.10
N VAL A 566 10.23 -10.50 -6.56
CA VAL A 566 10.59 -9.21 -7.16
C VAL A 566 10.54 -9.34 -8.68
N PRO A 567 9.83 -8.44 -9.40
CA PRO A 567 9.83 -8.44 -10.85
C PRO A 567 11.24 -8.16 -11.40
N THR A 568 11.58 -8.79 -12.52
CA THR A 568 12.90 -8.65 -13.14
C THR A 568 12.79 -8.63 -14.65
N LEU A 569 13.58 -7.76 -15.27
CA LEU A 569 13.70 -7.65 -16.73
C LEU A 569 14.77 -8.59 -17.32
N ARG A 570 15.30 -9.54 -16.53
CA ARG A 570 16.28 -10.51 -17.03
C ARG A 570 15.59 -11.69 -17.73
N PRO A 571 16.25 -12.37 -18.68
CA PRO A 571 15.72 -13.56 -19.34
C PRO A 571 15.22 -14.62 -18.34
N GLY A 572 14.07 -15.24 -18.60
CA GLY A 572 13.40 -16.19 -17.70
C GLY A 572 12.66 -15.56 -16.50
N GLY A 573 12.78 -14.24 -16.33
CA GLY A 573 12.06 -13.46 -15.32
C GLY A 573 10.72 -12.91 -15.80
N PHE A 574 10.39 -13.13 -17.08
CA PHE A 574 9.24 -12.53 -17.75
C PHE A 574 8.64 -13.55 -18.71
N ASP A 575 7.55 -14.20 -18.27
CA ASP A 575 6.71 -15.05 -19.10
C ASP A 575 5.24 -14.61 -18.88
N PRO A 576 4.51 -14.20 -19.93
CA PRO A 576 3.12 -13.74 -19.82
C PRO A 576 2.16 -14.71 -19.13
N ASP A 577 2.41 -16.02 -19.18
CA ASP A 577 1.55 -17.03 -18.57
C ASP A 577 2.17 -17.64 -17.31
N THR A 578 2.86 -16.83 -16.49
CA THR A 578 3.56 -17.32 -15.30
C THR A 578 3.21 -16.56 -14.02
N PHE A 579 3.04 -17.32 -12.94
CA PHE A 579 2.96 -16.82 -11.58
C PHE A 579 4.30 -17.06 -10.85
N TYR A 580 4.92 -15.98 -10.39
CA TYR A 580 6.14 -16.00 -9.58
C TYR A 580 5.79 -15.87 -8.10
N VAL A 581 5.71 -16.99 -7.40
CA VAL A 581 5.38 -17.04 -5.96
C VAL A 581 6.59 -17.49 -5.17
N GLN A 582 7.06 -16.66 -4.22
CA GLN A 582 8.24 -16.94 -3.39
C GLN A 582 9.50 -17.30 -4.19
N GLY A 583 9.72 -16.61 -5.32
CA GLY A 583 10.83 -16.85 -6.23
C GLY A 583 10.72 -18.10 -7.11
N LYS A 584 9.59 -18.82 -7.08
CA LYS A 584 9.32 -19.95 -7.97
C LYS A 584 8.38 -19.53 -9.10
N ALA A 585 8.73 -19.89 -10.32
CA ALA A 585 7.91 -19.69 -11.52
C ALA A 585 7.01 -20.92 -11.72
N GLU A 586 5.71 -20.69 -11.92
CA GLU A 586 4.73 -21.72 -12.23
C GLU A 586 3.84 -21.26 -13.39
N ASN A 587 3.50 -22.17 -14.30
CA ASN A 587 2.57 -21.85 -15.39
C ASN A 587 1.19 -21.53 -14.82
N ALA A 588 0.70 -20.33 -15.11
CA ALA A 588 -0.51 -19.79 -14.52
C ALA A 588 -1.76 -20.55 -14.99
N GLY A 589 -1.87 -20.89 -16.28
CA GLY A 589 -3.00 -21.68 -16.78
C GLY A 589 -3.09 -23.10 -16.19
N GLU A 590 -1.94 -23.74 -15.95
CA GLU A 590 -1.87 -25.05 -15.29
C GLU A 590 -2.23 -24.95 -13.81
N VAL A 591 -1.65 -24.01 -13.07
CA VAL A 591 -1.92 -23.88 -11.63
C VAL A 591 -3.34 -23.41 -11.33
N ILE A 592 -3.94 -22.55 -12.16
CA ILE A 592 -5.35 -22.14 -11.98
C ILE A 592 -6.26 -23.36 -12.10
N ARG A 593 -6.11 -24.13 -13.18
CA ARG A 593 -6.91 -25.36 -13.39
C ARG A 593 -6.67 -26.39 -12.29
N HIS A 594 -5.41 -26.59 -11.91
CA HIS A 594 -5.05 -27.55 -10.88
C HIS A 594 -5.54 -27.12 -9.50
N TYR A 595 -5.37 -25.88 -9.06
CA TYR A 595 -5.76 -25.50 -7.71
C TYR A 595 -7.25 -25.16 -7.57
N SER A 596 -7.90 -24.63 -8.62
CA SER A 596 -9.33 -24.28 -8.58
C SER A 596 -10.22 -25.42 -8.10
N ALA A 597 -10.02 -26.65 -8.61
CA ALA A 597 -10.83 -27.79 -8.17
C ALA A 597 -10.55 -28.23 -6.71
N ILE A 598 -9.30 -28.15 -6.23
CA ILE A 598 -8.97 -28.48 -4.82
C ILE A 598 -9.61 -27.45 -3.90
N VAL A 599 -9.42 -26.17 -4.24
CA VAL A 599 -9.91 -25.04 -3.48
C VAL A 599 -11.44 -25.06 -3.41
N ASN A 600 -12.12 -25.23 -4.55
CA ASN A 600 -13.58 -25.22 -4.60
C ASN A 600 -14.20 -26.37 -3.80
N PHE A 601 -13.59 -27.56 -3.85
CA PHE A 601 -13.99 -28.67 -3.00
C PHE A 601 -13.81 -28.32 -1.51
N ALA A 602 -12.63 -27.87 -1.11
CA ALA A 602 -12.33 -27.52 0.28
C ALA A 602 -13.28 -26.44 0.81
N ARG A 603 -13.54 -25.41 0.00
CA ARG A 603 -14.43 -24.28 0.30
C ARG A 603 -15.87 -24.72 0.55
N LYS A 604 -16.42 -25.59 -0.30
CA LYS A 604 -17.82 -26.04 -0.21
C LYS A 604 -18.05 -27.07 0.89
N VAL A 605 -17.03 -27.84 1.26
CA VAL A 605 -17.13 -28.87 2.31
C VAL A 605 -16.78 -28.32 3.69
N SER A 606 -15.98 -27.25 3.76
CA SER A 606 -15.69 -26.57 5.03
C SER A 606 -16.97 -25.99 5.62
N LYS A 607 -17.22 -26.28 6.90
CA LYS A 607 -18.40 -25.79 7.61
C LYS A 607 -17.99 -24.72 8.61
N TYR A 608 -18.78 -23.65 8.68
CA TYR A 608 -18.63 -22.64 9.71
C TYR A 608 -18.72 -23.29 11.11
N ARG A 609 -17.81 -22.89 12.00
CA ARG A 609 -17.78 -23.28 13.41
C ARG A 609 -17.61 -22.00 14.23
N ASP A 610 -18.37 -21.86 15.30
CA ASP A 610 -18.25 -20.69 16.17
C ASP A 610 -16.82 -20.58 16.72
N GLY A 611 -16.23 -19.39 16.57
CA GLY A 611 -14.84 -19.09 16.95
C GLY A 611 -13.80 -19.31 15.85
N HIS A 612 -14.16 -19.91 14.71
CA HIS A 612 -13.23 -20.22 13.62
C HIS A 612 -13.40 -19.33 12.38
N SER A 613 -12.30 -19.14 11.63
CA SER A 613 -12.34 -18.51 10.31
C SER A 613 -12.58 -19.57 9.23
N LEU A 614 -13.74 -19.47 8.55
CA LEU A 614 -14.08 -20.35 7.41
C LEU A 614 -13.00 -20.33 6.31
N VAL A 615 -12.36 -19.17 6.11
CA VAL A 615 -11.25 -19.03 5.15
C VAL A 615 -10.00 -19.75 5.61
N ALA A 616 -9.65 -19.67 6.90
CA ALA A 616 -8.54 -20.46 7.43
C ALA A 616 -8.82 -21.97 7.32
N ASP A 617 -10.04 -22.40 7.62
CA ASP A 617 -10.44 -23.80 7.58
C ASP A 617 -10.34 -24.40 6.18
N TRP A 618 -10.85 -23.71 5.16
CA TRP A 618 -10.74 -24.24 3.79
C TRP A 618 -9.32 -24.16 3.24
N ILE A 619 -8.53 -23.14 3.58
CA ILE A 619 -7.10 -23.08 3.18
C ILE A 619 -6.37 -24.29 3.77
N LEU A 620 -6.57 -24.59 5.06
CA LEU A 620 -5.96 -25.74 5.72
C LEU A 620 -6.40 -27.07 5.12
N LEU A 621 -7.68 -27.20 4.77
CA LEU A 621 -8.18 -28.40 4.12
C LEU A 621 -7.61 -28.56 2.70
N ALA A 622 -7.52 -27.47 1.94
CA ALA A 622 -6.96 -27.47 0.60
C ALA A 622 -5.48 -27.84 0.59
N GLU A 623 -4.68 -27.34 1.55
CA GLU A 623 -3.29 -27.73 1.73
C GLU A 623 -3.14 -29.22 2.04
N LYS A 624 -3.98 -29.76 2.93
CA LYS A 624 -3.97 -31.21 3.23
C LYS A 624 -4.37 -32.05 2.02
N LEU A 625 -5.31 -31.58 1.21
CA LEU A 625 -5.72 -32.23 -0.03
C LEU A 625 -4.64 -32.14 -1.12
N GLU A 626 -3.79 -31.11 -1.12
CA GLU A 626 -2.62 -31.05 -2.01
C GLU A 626 -1.55 -32.06 -1.55
N ASP A 627 -1.28 -32.13 -0.24
CA ASP A 627 -0.24 -32.99 0.34
C ASP A 627 -0.61 -34.49 0.32
N ASP A 628 -1.86 -34.84 0.64
CA ASP A 628 -2.40 -36.21 0.61
C ASP A 628 -3.82 -36.21 0.02
N PRO A 629 -3.94 -36.20 -1.33
CA PRO A 629 -5.22 -36.05 -2.00
C PRO A 629 -6.20 -37.19 -1.71
N LEU A 630 -5.73 -38.45 -1.68
CA LEU A 630 -6.59 -39.62 -1.48
C LEU A 630 -6.95 -39.83 -0.01
N GLY A 631 -5.98 -39.71 0.91
CA GLY A 631 -6.22 -39.89 2.33
C GLY A 631 -7.13 -38.81 2.88
N THR A 632 -6.84 -37.55 2.58
CA THR A 632 -7.66 -36.42 3.03
C THR A 632 -9.07 -36.46 2.43
N PHE A 633 -9.23 -36.79 1.14
CA PHE A 633 -10.56 -36.93 0.52
C PHE A 633 -11.37 -38.08 1.14
N SER A 634 -10.74 -39.23 1.43
CA SER A 634 -11.38 -40.35 2.13
C SER A 634 -11.84 -39.95 3.52
N ASP A 635 -11.02 -39.24 4.29
CA ASP A 635 -11.35 -38.80 5.64
C ASP A 635 -12.51 -37.80 5.63
N VAL A 636 -12.46 -36.82 4.72
CA VAL A 636 -13.57 -35.88 4.49
C VAL A 636 -14.85 -36.62 4.14
N LEU A 637 -14.82 -37.59 3.23
CA LEU A 637 -15.99 -38.40 2.86
C LEU A 637 -16.58 -39.18 4.04
N ARG A 638 -15.73 -39.75 4.90
CA ARG A 638 -16.18 -40.50 6.10
C ARG A 638 -16.85 -39.60 7.13
N ASP A 639 -16.38 -38.36 7.24
CA ASP A 639 -16.87 -37.36 8.18
C ASP A 639 -17.97 -36.46 7.58
N SER A 640 -18.35 -36.69 6.32
CA SER A 640 -19.37 -35.92 5.61
C SER A 640 -20.75 -36.58 5.75
N PRO A 641 -21.78 -35.85 6.22
CA PRO A 641 -23.12 -36.40 6.30
C PRO A 641 -23.62 -36.76 4.89
N LEU A 642 -24.34 -37.87 4.75
CA LEU A 642 -24.89 -38.30 3.46
C LEU A 642 -26.34 -37.80 3.30
N ARG A 643 -27.01 -37.48 4.40
CA ARG A 643 -28.37 -36.92 4.45
C ARG A 643 -28.44 -35.71 5.37
N ALA A 644 -29.37 -34.80 5.09
CA ALA A 644 -29.67 -33.69 5.99
C ALA A 644 -30.13 -34.23 7.37
N GLY A 645 -29.39 -33.90 8.44
CA GLY A 645 -29.67 -34.33 9.81
C GLY A 645 -28.83 -35.51 10.34
N ASP A 646 -27.88 -36.03 9.57
CA ASP A 646 -26.95 -37.07 10.06
C ASP A 646 -26.00 -36.49 11.13
N ASP A 647 -26.06 -36.99 12.38
CA ASP A 647 -25.05 -36.74 13.42
C ASP A 647 -23.97 -37.83 13.38
N LEU A 648 -22.86 -37.54 12.70
CA LEU A 648 -21.78 -38.49 12.47
C LEU A 648 -20.88 -38.73 13.70
N ARG A 649 -21.07 -38.00 14.80
CA ARG A 649 -20.31 -38.23 16.05
C ARG A 649 -20.64 -39.58 16.69
N GLU A 650 -21.76 -40.20 16.32
CA GLU A 650 -22.19 -41.51 16.83
C GLU A 650 -22.01 -42.68 15.83
N VAL A 651 -21.57 -42.44 14.59
CA VAL A 651 -21.69 -43.43 13.50
C VAL A 651 -20.38 -44.20 13.29
N LYS A 652 -20.06 -45.12 14.20
CA LYS A 652 -19.25 -46.30 13.86
C LYS A 652 -20.15 -47.32 13.16
N TYR A 653 -20.13 -47.34 11.83
CA TYR A 653 -20.68 -48.39 10.96
C TYR A 653 -22.08 -48.91 11.37
N ARG A 654 -23.14 -48.13 11.14
CA ARG A 654 -24.47 -48.70 10.89
C ARG A 654 -24.70 -48.80 9.38
N ARG A 655 -25.18 -49.96 8.91
CA ARG A 655 -25.72 -50.10 7.55
C ARG A 655 -26.71 -48.95 7.30
N LEU A 656 -26.53 -48.22 6.20
CA LEU A 656 -27.54 -47.30 5.67
C LEU A 656 -28.91 -47.98 5.76
N SER A 657 -29.85 -47.39 6.48
CA SER A 657 -31.20 -47.94 6.54
C SER A 657 -31.76 -47.98 5.12
N LYS A 658 -32.38 -49.11 4.76
CA LYS A 658 -33.05 -49.27 3.45
C LYS A 658 -34.32 -48.42 3.31
N GLU A 659 -34.73 -47.73 4.38
CA GLU A 659 -35.89 -46.87 4.36
C GLU A 659 -35.51 -45.48 3.86
N PHE A 660 -36.05 -45.16 2.69
CA PHE A 660 -36.05 -43.83 2.12
C PHE A 660 -36.98 -42.95 2.97
N VAL A 661 -36.42 -42.11 3.84
CA VAL A 661 -37.21 -41.15 4.62
C VAL A 661 -37.60 -40.01 3.69
N LYS A 662 -38.88 -39.94 3.32
CA LYS A 662 -39.42 -38.92 2.42
C LYS A 662 -39.32 -37.55 3.11
N GLY A 663 -38.46 -36.67 2.59
CA GLY A 663 -38.29 -35.30 3.10
C GLY A 663 -36.91 -34.96 3.67
N THR A 664 -36.00 -35.92 3.82
CA THR A 664 -34.58 -35.62 4.09
C THR A 664 -33.85 -35.44 2.76
N GLY A 665 -33.48 -34.20 2.45
CA GLY A 665 -32.68 -33.90 1.25
C GLY A 665 -31.36 -34.67 1.28
N MET A 666 -30.98 -35.26 0.14
CA MET A 666 -29.60 -35.71 -0.06
C MET A 666 -28.71 -34.48 -0.16
N ILE A 667 -27.50 -34.56 0.42
CA ILE A 667 -26.51 -33.49 0.27
C ILE A 667 -26.00 -33.51 -1.17
N ASP A 668 -25.83 -32.32 -1.76
CA ASP A 668 -25.31 -32.15 -3.11
C ASP A 668 -23.89 -32.74 -3.22
N GLY A 669 -23.75 -33.83 -3.98
CA GLY A 669 -22.50 -34.58 -4.17
C GLY A 669 -21.66 -34.12 -5.37
N ILE A 670 -22.07 -33.09 -6.10
CA ILE A 670 -21.41 -32.66 -7.36
C ILE A 670 -19.91 -32.41 -7.16
N GLU A 671 -19.52 -31.78 -6.06
CA GLU A 671 -18.11 -31.43 -5.82
C GLU A 671 -17.27 -32.64 -5.38
N TYR A 672 -17.89 -33.60 -4.68
CA TYR A 672 -17.24 -34.87 -4.38
C TYR A 672 -16.99 -35.66 -5.68
N LEU A 673 -17.93 -35.62 -6.64
CA LEU A 673 -17.76 -36.23 -7.95
C LEU A 673 -16.68 -35.53 -8.78
N LYS A 674 -16.68 -34.19 -8.85
CA LYS A 674 -15.63 -33.41 -9.53
C LYS A 674 -14.24 -33.70 -8.95
N MET A 675 -14.13 -33.75 -7.62
CA MET A 675 -12.86 -34.08 -6.97
C MET A 675 -12.46 -35.54 -7.22
N PHE A 676 -13.39 -36.48 -7.20
CA PHE A 676 -13.14 -37.88 -7.54
C PHE A 676 -12.68 -38.07 -8.98
N GLU A 677 -13.35 -37.46 -9.96
CA GLU A 677 -12.95 -37.48 -11.38
C GLU A 677 -11.54 -36.94 -11.55
N LYS A 678 -11.21 -35.85 -10.86
CA LYS A 678 -9.87 -35.29 -10.88
C LYS A 678 -8.83 -36.23 -10.27
N LEU A 679 -9.12 -36.84 -9.13
CA LEU A 679 -8.25 -37.83 -8.48
C LEU A 679 -8.08 -39.10 -9.32
N TYR A 680 -9.03 -39.41 -10.19
CA TYR A 680 -8.95 -40.53 -11.14
C TYR A 680 -8.02 -40.26 -12.33
N HIS A 681 -7.76 -38.98 -12.63
CA HIS A 681 -6.85 -38.54 -13.69
C HIS A 681 -5.43 -38.21 -13.17
N PHE A 682 -5.21 -38.32 -11.86
CA PHE A 682 -3.89 -38.41 -11.23
C PHE A 682 -3.36 -39.85 -11.35
#